data_AF-A0A7W1BEF4-F1
#
_entry.id   AF-A0A7W1BEF4-F1
#
_cell.length_a   1.000
_cell.length_b   1.000
_cell.length_c   1.000
_cell.angle_alpha   90.00
_cell.angle_beta   90.00
_cell.angle_gamma   90.00
#
_symmetry.space_group_name_H-M   'P 1'
#
loop_
_entity.id
_entity.type
_entity.pdbx_description
1 polymer ?
#
loop_
_entity_poly.entity_id
_entity_poly.type
_entity_poly.pdbx_seq_one_letter_code
_entity_poly.pdbx_strand_id
1 'polypeptide(L)'
;RMLYSRAGDYPPGQPLLYAESFSSNTPEGACPKCHGLGRVYDVTERSMVPDDSLSIRDRAIAAWPPAWHGQNLRDIVTTLGIDVDRPWRELPKKDRDWLLYTEEQPTVPVYAGYTPAEVRRALKRKEEPSYMGTFTGAKKYVLQTFANTESPAMKRRVSRYMVSTECPVCHGKRLRLEALRVKFAGLDIADMSRLPLKRLAEVFRPYAEGRARGGAKLKEEHPEKAIVTQRIAQDLEGRLGVLIALGLSYLSLERSTPTLSPGELQRLRLGTQVHSNLFGVVYVLDEPSAGLHPADTEALLTALDRLKSSGNSLFVVEHDLDVIRHADWIVDVGPDAGEHGGEVLYSGPPGGLEQVKGSRTRPFLFGDQAAPDRAARRPASWLRLAEVTRNNLHDLDVAFPLGVFTTVTGVSGSGKSSLVSQALVELVAGHLGHDIPAEEEEGEELERGSATEVGGRIVEGMDRVRRLVRVDQKPIGRTPRSNLATYTGLFDHVRKLFASTKAARARRYDAGRFSFNVAKGRCETCEGEGFVMVELLFLPSVYAPCPTCHGTRYNAKTLEIRYRERNIAEVLGMTVDAAWEFFADEPHVRRSLDVLRNVGVGYLRLGQPATELSGGEAQRIKLATELQRMARGDTLYILDEPTTGLHAADVERLVTQLDGLVDAGNTVIVVEHDMRVVARSDWVIDVGPGAGEEGGRVVASGAPAEVAASPGSRTAPYLARSLS
;
A
#
# COMPACT_ATOMS: atom_id res chain seq x y z
N ARG A 1 12.79 11.19 -23.54
CA ARG A 1 12.66 10.52 -24.86
C ARG A 1 13.12 11.42 -26.01
N MET A 2 12.45 12.55 -26.29
CA MET A 2 12.85 13.48 -27.36
C MET A 2 14.32 13.90 -27.30
N LEU A 3 14.83 14.17 -26.09
CA LEU A 3 16.24 14.47 -25.86
C LEU A 3 17.19 13.41 -26.46
N TYR A 4 17.00 12.13 -26.14
CA TYR A 4 17.87 11.06 -26.65
C TYR A 4 17.76 10.90 -28.17
N SER A 5 16.54 11.02 -28.72
CA SER A 5 16.32 10.96 -30.16
C SER A 5 17.05 12.08 -30.92
N ARG A 6 16.98 13.33 -30.43
CA ARG A 6 17.46 14.53 -31.16
C ARG A 6 18.85 15.00 -30.75
N ALA A 7 19.22 14.81 -29.49
CA ALA A 7 20.42 15.34 -28.87
C ALA A 7 21.34 14.26 -28.29
N GLY A 8 20.96 12.98 -28.35
CA GLY A 8 21.79 11.88 -27.87
C GLY A 8 23.09 11.71 -28.68
N ASP A 9 24.06 11.08 -28.05
CA ASP A 9 25.31 10.63 -28.65
C ASP A 9 25.11 9.22 -29.17
N TYR A 10 25.10 9.09 -30.50
CA TYR A 10 24.89 7.84 -31.22
C TYR A 10 26.24 7.17 -31.51
N PRO A 11 26.37 5.84 -31.32
CA PRO A 11 27.58 5.14 -31.73
C PRO A 11 27.74 5.14 -33.26
N PRO A 12 28.97 5.04 -33.78
CA PRO A 12 29.22 5.00 -35.22
C PRO A 12 28.41 3.91 -35.93
N GLY A 13 27.77 4.27 -37.05
CA GLY A 13 26.98 3.34 -37.87
C GLY A 13 25.57 3.04 -37.36
N GLN A 14 25.14 3.60 -36.23
CA GLN A 14 23.76 3.44 -35.76
C GLN A 14 22.81 4.45 -36.45
N PRO A 15 21.69 4.01 -37.06
CA PRO A 15 20.72 4.91 -37.64
C PRO A 15 19.99 5.74 -36.57
N LEU A 16 19.41 6.87 -37.00
CA LEU A 16 18.59 7.71 -36.15
C LEU A 16 17.44 6.91 -35.53
N LEU A 17 17.26 7.02 -34.22
CA LEU A 17 16.14 6.44 -33.51
C LEU A 17 15.11 7.54 -33.20
N TYR A 18 13.84 7.28 -33.50
CA TYR A 18 12.75 8.19 -33.15
C TYR A 18 12.43 8.11 -31.65
N ALA A 19 11.69 9.08 -31.14
CA ALA A 19 11.35 9.15 -29.71
C ALA A 19 10.65 7.88 -29.18
N GLU A 20 9.87 7.21 -30.02
CA GLU A 20 9.17 5.97 -29.67
C GLU A 20 10.11 4.78 -29.45
N SER A 21 11.30 4.75 -30.07
CA SER A 21 12.31 3.74 -29.80
C SER A 21 12.88 3.81 -28.37
N PHE A 22 12.59 4.90 -27.64
CA PHE A 22 12.98 5.10 -26.24
C PHE A 22 11.81 4.91 -25.27
N SER A 23 10.79 4.15 -25.66
CA SER A 23 9.63 3.82 -24.83
C SER A 23 9.55 2.30 -24.62
N SER A 24 9.37 1.86 -23.37
CA SER A 24 9.12 0.44 -23.05
C SER A 24 7.71 0.00 -23.44
N ASN A 25 6.82 0.94 -23.78
CA ASN A 25 5.41 0.68 -24.05
C ASN A 25 5.12 0.60 -25.56
N THR A 26 6.15 0.75 -26.41
CA THR A 26 6.02 0.60 -27.86
C THR A 26 6.75 -0.64 -28.33
N PRO A 27 6.26 -1.35 -29.36
CA PRO A 27 6.96 -2.49 -29.92
C PRO A 27 8.37 -2.15 -30.42
N GLU A 28 8.58 -0.92 -30.91
CA GLU A 28 9.85 -0.41 -31.44
C GLU A 28 10.92 -0.20 -30.36
N GLY A 29 10.52 0.21 -29.15
CA GLY A 29 11.45 0.50 -28.05
C GLY A 29 11.56 -0.62 -27.02
N ALA A 30 10.52 -1.43 -26.85
CA ALA A 30 10.48 -2.50 -25.86
C ALA A 30 11.53 -3.60 -26.12
N CYS A 31 12.18 -4.06 -25.06
CA CYS A 31 13.06 -5.22 -25.12
C CYS A 31 12.25 -6.45 -25.61
N PRO A 32 12.71 -7.17 -26.66
CA PRO A 32 11.94 -8.26 -27.25
C PRO A 32 11.83 -9.48 -26.34
N LYS A 33 12.72 -9.64 -25.35
CA LYS A 33 12.74 -10.80 -24.44
C LYS A 33 11.73 -10.69 -23.31
N CYS A 34 11.56 -9.50 -22.76
CA CYS A 34 10.64 -9.24 -21.64
C CYS A 34 9.45 -8.37 -22.03
N HIS A 35 9.30 -8.04 -23.31
CA HIS A 35 8.22 -7.18 -23.84
C HIS A 35 8.07 -5.85 -23.09
N GLY A 36 9.20 -5.24 -22.68
CA GLY A 36 9.18 -3.95 -21.97
C GLY A 36 8.94 -4.03 -20.46
N LEU A 37 8.79 -5.24 -19.89
CA LEU A 37 8.62 -5.44 -18.44
C LEU A 37 9.93 -5.30 -17.66
N GLY A 38 11.08 -5.52 -18.30
CA GLY A 38 12.40 -5.52 -17.64
C GLY A 38 12.71 -6.80 -16.87
N ARG A 39 11.71 -7.65 -16.67
CA ARG A 39 11.81 -8.92 -15.95
C ARG A 39 11.27 -10.05 -16.80
N VAL A 40 11.76 -11.25 -16.55
CA VAL A 40 11.22 -12.49 -17.12
C VAL A 40 10.71 -13.34 -15.99
N TYR A 41 9.49 -13.84 -16.15
CA TYR A 41 8.94 -14.80 -15.21
C TYR A 41 9.48 -16.17 -15.57
N ASP A 42 10.16 -16.79 -14.62
CA ASP A 42 10.66 -18.15 -14.74
C ASP A 42 10.26 -18.95 -13.50
N VAL A 43 10.59 -20.23 -13.48
CA VAL A 43 10.35 -21.13 -12.35
C VAL A 43 11.66 -21.83 -12.00
N THR A 44 11.86 -22.07 -10.72
CA THR A 44 13.05 -22.75 -10.17
C THR A 44 12.65 -24.04 -9.50
N GLU A 45 13.62 -24.93 -9.25
CA GLU A 45 13.38 -26.15 -8.47
C GLU A 45 12.82 -25.82 -7.09
N ARG A 46 13.43 -24.86 -6.37
CA ARG A 46 12.97 -24.43 -5.05
C ARG A 46 11.56 -23.84 -5.07
N SER A 47 11.20 -23.07 -6.11
CA SER A 47 9.85 -22.52 -6.21
C SER A 47 8.81 -23.58 -6.58
N MET A 48 9.16 -24.57 -7.40
CA MET A 48 8.25 -25.67 -7.78
C MET A 48 8.15 -26.78 -6.73
N VAL A 49 9.20 -26.95 -5.92
CA VAL A 49 9.38 -27.96 -4.86
C VAL A 49 9.82 -27.25 -3.57
N PRO A 50 8.88 -26.66 -2.81
CA PRO A 50 9.23 -25.89 -1.61
C PRO A 50 9.77 -26.74 -0.46
N ASP A 51 9.34 -28.00 -0.36
CA ASP A 51 9.79 -28.98 0.63
C ASP A 51 10.40 -30.20 -0.08
N ASP A 52 11.73 -30.28 -0.05
CA ASP A 52 12.50 -31.34 -0.69
C ASP A 52 12.62 -32.62 0.16
N SER A 53 12.04 -32.62 1.37
CA SER A 53 12.00 -33.79 2.25
C SER A 53 10.86 -34.75 1.90
N LEU A 54 9.85 -34.27 1.16
CA LEU A 54 8.71 -35.04 0.71
C LEU A 54 9.05 -35.93 -0.49
N SER A 55 8.30 -37.02 -0.65
CA SER A 55 8.34 -37.85 -1.86
C SER A 55 7.44 -37.28 -2.97
N ILE A 56 7.60 -37.75 -4.20
CA ILE A 56 6.69 -37.38 -5.31
C ILE A 56 5.25 -37.79 -4.96
N ARG A 57 5.06 -38.95 -4.30
CA ARG A 57 3.76 -39.43 -3.83
C ARG A 57 3.13 -38.47 -2.81
N ASP A 58 3.94 -37.96 -1.89
CA ASP A 58 3.55 -36.97 -0.88
C ASP A 58 3.48 -35.53 -1.40
N ARG A 59 3.52 -35.37 -2.73
CA ARG A 59 3.35 -34.10 -3.45
C ARG A 59 4.50 -33.11 -3.28
N ALA A 60 5.75 -33.60 -3.27
CA ALA A 60 6.94 -32.76 -3.31
C ALA A 60 6.88 -31.69 -4.42
N ILE A 61 6.47 -32.06 -5.64
CA ILE A 61 6.24 -31.12 -6.74
C ILE A 61 4.91 -30.38 -6.53
N ALA A 62 4.93 -29.37 -5.68
CA ALA A 62 3.77 -28.54 -5.36
C ALA A 62 3.21 -27.78 -6.58
N ALA A 63 4.06 -27.50 -7.58
CA ALA A 63 3.69 -26.81 -8.82
C ALA A 63 2.69 -27.58 -9.70
N TRP A 64 2.62 -28.92 -9.55
CA TRP A 64 1.69 -29.72 -10.32
C TRP A 64 0.21 -29.42 -9.97
N PRO A 65 -0.72 -29.73 -10.89
CA PRO A 65 -2.15 -29.52 -10.67
C PRO A 65 -2.68 -30.30 -9.46
N PRO A 66 -3.73 -29.77 -8.81
CA PRO A 66 -4.38 -30.49 -7.73
C PRO A 66 -5.23 -31.64 -8.26
N ALA A 67 -5.77 -32.43 -7.34
CA ALA A 67 -6.76 -33.47 -7.62
C ALA A 67 -6.27 -34.50 -8.66
N TRP A 68 -7.15 -34.88 -9.59
CA TRP A 68 -6.93 -35.98 -10.52
C TRP A 68 -5.75 -35.76 -11.46
N HIS A 69 -5.56 -34.56 -12.02
CA HIS A 69 -4.48 -34.34 -13.00
C HIS A 69 -3.09 -34.44 -12.35
N GLY A 70 -2.93 -33.98 -11.11
CA GLY A 70 -1.70 -34.22 -10.34
C GLY A 70 -1.48 -35.69 -10.01
N GLN A 71 -2.55 -36.45 -9.73
CA GLN A 71 -2.45 -37.89 -9.52
C GLN A 71 -1.99 -38.62 -10.78
N ASN A 72 -2.57 -38.26 -11.92
CA ASN A 72 -2.21 -38.80 -13.23
C ASN A 72 -0.71 -38.61 -13.52
N LEU A 73 -0.16 -37.41 -13.30
CA LEU A 73 1.28 -37.17 -13.47
C LEU A 73 2.15 -38.07 -12.58
N ARG A 74 1.75 -38.34 -11.34
CA ARG A 74 2.47 -39.27 -10.45
C ARG A 74 2.40 -40.72 -10.95
N ASP A 75 1.25 -41.13 -11.45
CA ASP A 75 1.06 -42.48 -11.97
C ASP A 75 1.87 -42.68 -13.28
N ILE A 76 1.93 -41.66 -14.15
CA ILE A 76 2.81 -41.63 -15.33
C ILE A 76 4.29 -41.79 -14.93
N VAL A 77 4.74 -41.03 -13.94
CA VAL A 77 6.12 -41.10 -13.45
C VAL A 77 6.47 -42.48 -12.89
N THR A 78 5.50 -43.13 -12.24
CA THR A 78 5.63 -44.52 -11.80
C THR A 78 5.81 -45.48 -12.98
N THR A 79 5.03 -45.31 -14.06
CA THR A 79 5.18 -46.09 -15.31
C THR A 79 6.55 -45.87 -15.98
N LEU A 80 7.07 -44.64 -15.93
CA LEU A 80 8.39 -44.29 -16.46
C LEU A 80 9.55 -44.87 -15.65
N GLY A 81 9.26 -45.52 -14.50
CA GLY A 81 10.24 -46.20 -13.67
C GLY A 81 11.02 -45.30 -12.73
N ILE A 82 10.58 -44.05 -12.55
CA ILE A 82 11.14 -43.11 -11.58
C ILE A 82 10.55 -43.43 -10.20
N ASP A 83 11.41 -43.44 -9.18
CA ASP A 83 11.03 -43.72 -7.79
C ASP A 83 10.17 -42.58 -7.23
N VAL A 84 8.89 -42.84 -6.96
CA VAL A 84 7.97 -41.82 -6.45
C VAL A 84 7.86 -41.79 -4.93
N ASP A 85 8.46 -42.77 -4.25
CA ASP A 85 8.35 -42.98 -2.80
C ASP A 85 9.57 -42.45 -2.04
N ARG A 86 10.66 -42.15 -2.75
CA ARG A 86 11.87 -41.55 -2.17
C ARG A 86 11.73 -40.04 -1.93
N PRO A 87 12.30 -39.49 -0.84
CA PRO A 87 12.42 -38.05 -0.67
C PRO A 87 13.04 -37.37 -1.88
N TRP A 88 12.51 -36.20 -2.28
CA TRP A 88 12.92 -35.49 -3.49
C TRP A 88 14.44 -35.23 -3.52
N ARG A 89 15.02 -34.78 -2.41
CA ARG A 89 16.46 -34.51 -2.28
C ARG A 89 17.36 -35.72 -2.56
N GLU A 90 16.85 -36.95 -2.42
CA GLU A 90 17.57 -38.20 -2.63
C GLU A 90 17.38 -38.79 -4.03
N LEU A 91 16.51 -38.20 -4.86
CA LEU A 91 16.36 -38.59 -6.26
C LEU A 91 17.59 -38.19 -7.09
N PRO A 92 17.97 -38.97 -8.11
CA PRO A 92 19.02 -38.58 -9.04
C PRO A 92 18.71 -37.23 -9.68
N LYS A 93 19.70 -36.33 -9.75
CA LYS A 93 19.54 -35.00 -10.35
C LYS A 93 18.98 -35.06 -11.77
N LYS A 94 19.38 -36.05 -12.57
CA LYS A 94 18.87 -36.27 -13.93
C LYS A 94 17.34 -36.44 -13.96
N ASP A 95 16.80 -37.21 -13.02
CA ASP A 95 15.36 -37.48 -12.97
C ASP A 95 14.61 -36.24 -12.47
N ARG A 96 15.17 -35.54 -11.47
CA ARG A 96 14.63 -34.25 -11.01
C ARG A 96 14.58 -33.21 -12.12
N ASP A 97 15.69 -33.03 -12.83
CA ASP A 97 15.80 -32.06 -13.93
C ASP A 97 14.82 -32.41 -15.06
N TRP A 98 14.68 -33.70 -15.39
CA TRP A 98 13.72 -34.14 -16.41
C TRP A 98 12.27 -33.89 -15.98
N LEU A 99 11.88 -34.24 -14.75
CA LEU A 99 10.52 -34.00 -14.22
C LEU A 99 10.14 -32.51 -14.20
N LEU A 100 11.11 -31.65 -13.93
CA LEU A 100 10.87 -30.21 -13.81
C LEU A 100 10.93 -29.47 -15.15
N TYR A 101 11.94 -29.74 -15.98
CA TYR A 101 12.33 -28.87 -17.09
C TYR A 101 12.21 -29.49 -18.47
N THR A 102 11.82 -30.76 -18.60
CA THR A 102 11.70 -31.40 -19.91
C THR A 102 10.63 -30.74 -20.78
N GLU A 103 10.93 -30.63 -22.08
CA GLU A 103 9.95 -30.26 -23.11
C GLU A 103 9.23 -31.47 -23.69
N GLU A 104 9.71 -32.68 -23.40
CA GLU A 104 9.15 -33.95 -23.84
C GLU A 104 7.75 -34.18 -23.22
N GLN A 105 6.84 -34.77 -24.01
CA GLN A 105 5.50 -35.13 -23.56
C GLN A 105 5.21 -36.60 -23.90
N PRO A 106 5.93 -37.56 -23.28
CA PRO A 106 5.70 -38.97 -23.54
C PRO A 106 4.28 -39.37 -23.14
N THR A 107 3.63 -40.15 -24.00
CA THR A 107 2.35 -40.79 -23.71
C THR A 107 2.62 -42.24 -23.28
N VAL A 108 2.23 -42.59 -22.06
CA VAL A 108 2.51 -43.91 -21.46
C VAL A 108 1.25 -44.58 -20.92
N PRO A 109 1.20 -45.92 -20.84
CA PRO A 109 0.10 -46.63 -20.19
C PRO A 109 0.06 -46.34 -18.68
N VAL A 110 -1.13 -45.99 -18.16
CA VAL A 110 -1.33 -45.71 -16.74
C VAL A 110 -2.20 -46.80 -16.12
N TYR A 111 -1.75 -47.37 -15.00
CA TYR A 111 -2.45 -48.39 -14.22
C TYR A 111 -2.85 -47.79 -12.87
N ALA A 112 -4.07 -47.23 -12.81
CA ALA A 112 -4.51 -46.48 -11.63
C ALA A 112 -4.65 -47.39 -10.41
N GLY A 113 -4.06 -46.98 -9.28
CA GLY A 113 -4.13 -47.71 -8.01
C GLY A 113 -3.12 -48.85 -7.84
N TYR A 114 -2.25 -49.10 -8.83
CA TYR A 114 -1.21 -50.12 -8.74
C TYR A 114 0.03 -49.58 -7.99
N THR A 115 0.69 -50.44 -7.22
CA THR A 115 2.01 -50.14 -6.63
C THR A 115 3.10 -50.15 -7.72
N PRO A 116 4.27 -49.51 -7.50
CA PRO A 116 5.37 -49.54 -8.48
C PRO A 116 5.85 -50.94 -8.88
N ALA A 117 5.75 -51.92 -7.97
CA ALA A 117 6.05 -53.32 -8.28
C ALA A 117 4.98 -53.97 -9.18
N GLU A 118 3.70 -53.63 -8.99
CA GLU A 118 2.59 -54.10 -9.82
C GLU A 118 2.62 -53.48 -11.21
N VAL A 119 2.87 -52.18 -11.32
CA VAL A 119 3.03 -51.48 -12.62
C VAL A 119 4.11 -52.14 -13.47
N ARG A 120 5.28 -52.45 -12.89
CA ARG A 120 6.36 -53.16 -13.60
C ARG A 120 5.95 -54.56 -14.08
N ARG A 121 5.15 -55.29 -13.30
CA ARG A 121 4.62 -56.61 -13.71
C ARG A 121 3.59 -56.48 -14.82
N ALA A 122 2.67 -55.51 -14.71
CA ALA A 122 1.64 -55.24 -15.70
C ALA A 122 2.24 -54.85 -17.06
N LEU A 123 3.25 -53.97 -17.06
CA LEU A 123 4.02 -53.60 -18.25
C LEU A 123 4.70 -54.80 -18.90
N LYS A 124 5.35 -55.66 -18.11
CA LYS A 124 6.02 -56.88 -18.61
C LYS A 124 5.03 -57.88 -19.22
N ARG A 125 3.82 -57.95 -18.66
CA ARG A 125 2.73 -58.82 -19.12
C ARG A 125 1.88 -58.22 -20.23
N LYS A 126 2.11 -56.95 -20.59
CA LYS A 126 1.30 -56.18 -21.54
C LYS A 126 -0.19 -56.20 -21.16
N GLU A 127 -0.48 -56.08 -19.86
CA GLU A 127 -1.85 -55.94 -19.37
C GLU A 127 -2.47 -54.64 -19.90
N GLU A 128 -3.78 -54.66 -20.15
CA GLU A 128 -4.51 -53.49 -20.67
C GLU A 128 -4.48 -52.34 -19.66
N PRO A 129 -4.04 -51.13 -20.05
CA PRO A 129 -3.97 -50.00 -19.13
C PRO A 129 -5.35 -49.41 -18.84
N SER A 130 -5.49 -48.72 -17.71
CA SER A 130 -6.72 -47.98 -17.39
C SER A 130 -6.98 -46.85 -18.39
N TYR A 131 -5.92 -46.17 -18.82
CA TYR A 131 -5.92 -45.15 -19.86
C TYR A 131 -4.48 -44.83 -20.29
N MET A 132 -4.32 -44.07 -21.37
CA MET A 132 -3.03 -43.52 -21.80
C MET A 132 -2.86 -42.11 -21.22
N GLY A 133 -1.83 -41.91 -20.40
CA GLY A 133 -1.50 -40.63 -19.79
C GLY A 133 -0.38 -39.92 -20.55
N THR A 134 -0.50 -38.61 -20.75
CA THR A 134 0.56 -37.80 -21.39
C THR A 134 1.26 -36.97 -20.32
N PHE A 135 2.58 -37.12 -20.21
CA PHE A 135 3.37 -36.38 -19.23
C PHE A 135 3.51 -34.91 -19.64
N THR A 136 3.65 -34.02 -18.66
CA THR A 136 4.07 -32.63 -18.86
C THR A 136 4.97 -32.22 -17.70
N GLY A 137 6.16 -31.72 -18.04
CA GLY A 137 7.11 -31.21 -17.06
C GLY A 137 6.53 -30.05 -16.24
N ALA A 138 6.95 -29.92 -14.98
CA ALA A 138 6.38 -28.95 -14.05
C ALA A 138 6.50 -27.50 -14.56
N LYS A 139 7.65 -27.11 -15.12
CA LYS A 139 7.88 -25.77 -15.69
C LYS A 139 6.92 -25.45 -16.83
N LYS A 140 6.80 -26.39 -17.77
CA LYS A 140 5.92 -26.26 -18.92
C LYS A 140 4.47 -26.08 -18.49
N TYR A 141 4.01 -26.90 -17.54
CA TYR A 141 2.66 -26.78 -16.98
C TYR A 141 2.42 -25.40 -16.35
N VAL A 142 3.33 -24.91 -15.52
CA VAL A 142 3.20 -23.59 -14.84
C VAL A 142 3.13 -22.47 -15.88
N LEU A 143 4.10 -22.40 -16.79
CA LEU A 143 4.21 -21.30 -17.77
C LEU A 143 3.01 -21.28 -18.73
N GLN A 144 2.59 -22.45 -19.24
CA GLN A 144 1.44 -22.54 -20.14
C GLN A 144 0.13 -22.20 -19.42
N THR A 145 -0.05 -22.69 -18.19
CA THR A 145 -1.24 -22.38 -17.40
C THR A 145 -1.31 -20.88 -17.10
N PHE A 146 -0.18 -20.25 -16.76
CA PHE A 146 -0.13 -18.81 -16.49
C PHE A 146 -0.47 -17.97 -17.72
N ALA A 147 0.02 -18.37 -18.90
CA ALA A 147 -0.20 -17.65 -20.16
C ALA A 147 -1.63 -17.82 -20.70
N ASN A 148 -2.20 -19.03 -20.59
CA ASN A 148 -3.38 -19.40 -21.38
C ASN A 148 -4.66 -19.62 -20.56
N THR A 149 -4.60 -19.65 -19.22
CA THR A 149 -5.81 -19.91 -18.41
C THR A 149 -6.71 -18.67 -18.31
N GLU A 150 -8.02 -18.87 -18.49
CA GLU A 150 -9.04 -17.86 -18.24
C GLU A 150 -9.45 -17.80 -16.75
N SER A 151 -9.06 -18.79 -15.93
CA SER A 151 -9.43 -18.85 -14.51
C SER A 151 -8.52 -18.00 -13.64
N PRO A 152 -9.02 -16.95 -12.97
CA PRO A 152 -8.21 -16.11 -12.09
C PRO A 152 -7.62 -16.90 -10.91
N ALA A 153 -8.39 -17.83 -10.34
CA ALA A 153 -7.94 -18.70 -9.25
C ALA A 153 -6.77 -19.61 -9.68
N MET A 154 -6.82 -20.16 -10.90
CA MET A 154 -5.74 -20.99 -11.41
C MET A 154 -4.50 -20.16 -11.73
N LYS A 155 -4.67 -18.99 -12.35
CA LYS A 155 -3.58 -18.06 -12.66
C LYS A 155 -2.84 -17.64 -11.38
N ARG A 156 -3.59 -17.28 -10.32
CA ARG A 156 -3.04 -16.98 -8.99
C ARG A 156 -2.34 -18.16 -8.32
N ARG A 157 -2.79 -19.38 -8.58
CA ARG A 157 -2.15 -20.57 -8.01
C ARG A 157 -0.77 -20.80 -8.62
N VAL A 158 -0.68 -20.76 -9.95
CA VAL A 158 0.57 -21.03 -10.66
C VAL A 158 1.58 -19.89 -10.54
N SER A 159 1.10 -18.63 -10.39
CA SER A 159 1.98 -17.47 -10.18
C SER A 159 2.84 -17.58 -8.91
N ARG A 160 2.37 -18.27 -7.87
CA ARG A 160 3.11 -18.50 -6.61
C ARG A 160 4.41 -19.29 -6.79
N TYR A 161 4.49 -20.07 -7.86
CA TYR A 161 5.68 -20.87 -8.17
C TYR A 161 6.61 -20.18 -9.17
N MET A 162 6.20 -19.02 -9.68
CA MET A 162 7.00 -18.22 -10.60
C MET A 162 7.88 -17.26 -9.80
N VAL A 163 9.14 -17.20 -10.18
CA VAL A 163 10.09 -16.19 -9.72
C VAL A 163 10.27 -15.15 -10.81
N SER A 164 10.20 -13.90 -10.41
CA SER A 164 10.51 -12.76 -11.27
C SER A 164 12.02 -12.57 -11.24
N THR A 165 12.69 -12.82 -12.38
CA THR A 165 14.13 -12.59 -12.52
C THR A 165 14.38 -11.41 -13.44
N GLU A 166 15.49 -10.71 -13.22
CA GLU A 166 15.89 -9.62 -14.10
C GLU A 166 16.12 -10.14 -15.52
N CYS A 167 15.62 -9.41 -16.53
CA CYS A 167 15.75 -9.85 -17.90
C CYS A 167 17.22 -9.91 -18.31
N PRO A 168 17.73 -11.06 -18.80
CA PRO A 168 19.15 -11.22 -19.12
C PRO A 168 19.61 -10.43 -20.36
N VAL A 169 18.68 -9.91 -21.16
CA VAL A 169 18.99 -9.17 -22.39
C VAL A 169 19.09 -7.67 -22.13
N CYS A 170 18.11 -7.09 -21.43
CA CYS A 170 18.11 -5.66 -21.13
C CYS A 170 18.64 -5.34 -19.73
N HIS A 171 18.93 -6.35 -18.90
CA HIS A 171 19.37 -6.17 -17.50
C HIS A 171 18.45 -5.20 -16.76
N GLY A 172 17.15 -5.51 -16.77
CA GLY A 172 16.15 -4.69 -16.10
C GLY A 172 15.79 -3.37 -16.80
N LYS A 173 16.53 -2.94 -17.84
CA LYS A 173 16.37 -1.61 -18.47
C LYS A 173 15.17 -1.49 -19.43
N ARG A 174 14.41 -2.57 -19.64
CA ARG A 174 13.12 -2.61 -20.38
C ARG A 174 13.19 -2.27 -21.88
N LEU A 175 14.30 -1.76 -22.38
CA LEU A 175 14.44 -1.27 -23.75
C LEU A 175 15.30 -2.18 -24.62
N ARG A 176 15.19 -1.99 -25.94
CA ARG A 176 16.10 -2.59 -26.92
C ARG A 176 17.53 -2.09 -26.74
N LEU A 177 18.50 -2.92 -27.10
CA LEU A 177 19.93 -2.61 -26.95
C LEU A 177 20.35 -1.39 -27.79
N GLU A 178 19.74 -1.19 -28.95
CA GLU A 178 19.96 -0.04 -29.82
C GLU A 178 19.63 1.27 -29.09
N ALA A 179 18.50 1.34 -28.40
CA ALA A 179 18.11 2.53 -27.62
C ALA A 179 19.06 2.76 -26.42
N LEU A 180 19.50 1.68 -25.77
CA LEU A 180 20.42 1.73 -24.62
C LEU A 180 21.87 2.10 -24.99
N ARG A 181 22.23 2.00 -26.28
CA ARG A 181 23.53 2.45 -26.78
C ARG A 181 23.60 3.96 -26.99
N VAL A 182 22.47 4.64 -27.15
CA VAL A 182 22.42 6.10 -27.26
C VAL A 182 22.57 6.71 -25.88
N LYS A 183 23.57 7.58 -25.71
CA LYS A 183 23.90 8.20 -24.42
C LYS A 183 23.59 9.69 -24.42
N PHE A 184 23.37 10.25 -23.24
CA PHE A 184 23.35 11.70 -23.00
C PHE A 184 24.06 11.95 -21.68
N ALA A 185 25.03 12.86 -21.65
CA ALA A 185 25.91 13.06 -20.49
C ALA A 185 26.56 11.75 -19.99
N GLY A 186 26.87 10.83 -20.91
CA GLY A 186 27.45 9.51 -20.60
C GLY A 186 26.47 8.44 -20.13
N LEU A 187 25.18 8.75 -19.97
CA LEU A 187 24.16 7.84 -19.44
C LEU A 187 23.14 7.46 -20.51
N ASP A 188 22.70 6.18 -20.56
CA ASP A 188 21.52 5.84 -21.36
C ASP A 188 20.24 6.27 -20.66
N ILE A 189 19.12 6.23 -21.40
CA ILE A 189 17.85 6.71 -20.88
C ILE A 189 17.37 5.93 -19.64
N ALA A 190 17.71 4.65 -19.54
CA ALA A 190 17.32 3.84 -18.39
C ALA A 190 18.15 4.21 -17.16
N ASP A 191 19.47 4.32 -17.31
CA ASP A 191 20.36 4.78 -16.22
C ASP A 191 19.98 6.20 -15.77
N MET A 192 19.66 7.10 -16.71
CA MET A 192 19.20 8.45 -16.42
C MET A 192 17.87 8.45 -15.65
N SER A 193 16.94 7.55 -15.98
CA SER A 193 15.64 7.44 -15.31
C SER A 193 15.72 6.90 -13.87
N ARG A 194 16.82 6.21 -13.53
CA ARG A 194 17.09 5.70 -12.17
C ARG A 194 17.65 6.74 -11.23
N LEU A 195 18.17 7.86 -11.75
CA LEU A 195 18.68 8.94 -10.91
C LEU A 195 17.55 9.59 -10.11
N PRO A 196 17.79 9.98 -8.84
CA PRO A 196 16.90 10.86 -8.11
C PRO A 196 16.70 12.19 -8.87
N LEU A 197 15.51 12.80 -8.76
CA LEU A 197 15.18 14.05 -9.46
C LEU A 197 16.21 15.16 -9.20
N LYS A 198 16.77 15.22 -7.97
CA LYS A 198 17.85 16.16 -7.63
C LYS A 198 19.09 15.97 -8.51
N ARG A 199 19.58 14.73 -8.61
CA ARG A 199 20.76 14.38 -9.41
C ARG A 199 20.47 14.57 -10.90
N LEU A 200 19.26 14.25 -11.33
CA LEU A 200 18.80 14.51 -12.68
C LEU A 200 18.85 16.02 -13.02
N ALA A 201 18.36 16.88 -12.13
CA ALA A 201 18.43 18.33 -12.31
C ALA A 201 19.88 18.84 -12.34
N GLU A 202 20.77 18.31 -11.50
CA GLU A 202 22.21 18.63 -11.53
C GLU A 202 22.86 18.27 -12.87
N VAL A 203 22.47 17.15 -13.48
CA VAL A 203 22.94 16.74 -14.81
C VAL A 203 22.46 17.72 -15.89
N PHE A 204 21.20 18.18 -15.82
CA PHE A 204 20.62 19.06 -16.84
C PHE A 204 21.04 20.53 -16.73
N ARG A 205 21.29 21.03 -15.52
CA ARG A 205 21.59 22.45 -15.27
C ARG A 205 22.70 23.03 -16.17
N PRO A 206 23.88 22.39 -16.33
CA PRO A 206 24.91 22.92 -17.23
C PRO A 206 24.45 23.04 -18.70
N TYR A 207 23.57 22.15 -19.15
CA TYR A 207 23.02 22.18 -20.52
C TYR A 207 21.97 23.29 -20.68
N ALA A 208 21.12 23.49 -19.66
CA ALA A 208 20.12 24.56 -19.65
C ALA A 208 20.77 25.96 -19.65
N GLU A 209 21.83 26.13 -18.87
CA GLU A 209 22.64 27.35 -18.79
C GLU A 209 23.56 27.55 -20.00
N GLY A 210 23.70 26.55 -20.87
CA GLY A 210 24.60 26.59 -22.03
C GLY A 210 26.09 26.53 -21.68
N ARG A 211 26.43 26.03 -20.49
CA ARG A 211 27.79 25.91 -19.90
C ARG A 211 28.32 24.47 -19.88
N ALA A 212 27.59 23.52 -20.48
CA ALA A 212 27.96 22.11 -20.49
C ALA A 212 29.36 21.88 -21.11
N ARG A 213 30.12 20.93 -20.54
CA ARG A 213 31.40 20.50 -21.09
C ARG A 213 31.21 19.96 -22.52
N GLY A 214 32.02 20.43 -23.46
CA GLY A 214 31.88 20.11 -24.89
C GLY A 214 30.79 20.91 -25.62
N GLY A 215 30.03 21.77 -24.92
CA GLY A 215 28.97 22.58 -25.52
C GLY A 215 29.48 23.60 -26.55
N ALA A 216 30.69 24.13 -26.39
CA ALA A 216 31.31 25.02 -27.38
C ALA A 216 31.60 24.29 -28.71
N LYS A 217 32.21 23.09 -28.62
CA LYS A 217 32.46 22.22 -29.77
C LYS A 217 31.16 21.78 -30.45
N LEU A 218 30.14 21.41 -29.66
CA LEU A 218 28.83 21.05 -30.19
C LEU A 218 28.15 22.22 -30.92
N LYS A 219 28.27 23.44 -30.40
CA LYS A 219 27.75 24.66 -31.07
C LYS A 219 28.46 24.94 -32.39
N GLU A 220 29.75 24.64 -32.47
CA GLU A 220 30.56 24.84 -33.67
C GLU A 220 30.29 23.77 -34.74
N GLU A 221 30.22 22.50 -34.36
CA GLU A 221 30.02 21.38 -35.28
C GLU A 221 28.54 21.15 -35.66
N HIS A 222 27.61 21.37 -34.73
CA HIS A 222 26.18 21.06 -34.85
C HIS A 222 25.30 22.09 -34.12
N PRO A 223 25.19 23.35 -34.63
CA PRO A 223 24.47 24.43 -33.97
C PRO A 223 22.99 24.13 -33.70
N GLU A 224 22.32 23.43 -34.60
CA GLU A 224 20.93 22.97 -34.45
C GLU A 224 20.77 22.01 -33.26
N LYS A 225 21.70 21.07 -33.10
CA LYS A 225 21.70 20.10 -31.99
C LYS A 225 21.93 20.82 -30.66
N ALA A 226 22.81 21.82 -30.63
CA ALA A 226 23.05 22.63 -29.44
C ALA A 226 21.81 23.43 -28.99
N ILE A 227 21.11 24.08 -29.93
CA ILE A 227 19.88 24.85 -29.63
C ILE A 227 18.78 23.94 -29.08
N VAL A 228 18.55 22.79 -29.74
CA VAL A 228 17.53 21.82 -29.32
C VAL A 228 17.86 21.25 -27.94
N THR A 229 19.12 20.91 -27.69
CA THR A 229 19.59 20.41 -26.38
C THR A 229 19.31 21.43 -25.28
N GLN A 230 19.69 22.69 -25.50
CA GLN A 230 19.52 23.75 -24.51
C GLN A 230 18.05 23.99 -24.19
N ARG A 231 17.17 24.10 -25.21
CA ARG A 231 15.73 24.32 -25.00
C ARG A 231 15.06 23.17 -24.25
N ILE A 232 15.37 21.92 -24.61
CA ILE A 232 14.82 20.75 -23.91
C ILE A 232 15.35 20.70 -22.48
N ALA A 233 16.63 21.00 -22.25
CA ALA A 233 17.21 21.04 -20.91
C ALA A 233 16.58 22.14 -20.03
N GLN A 234 16.30 23.32 -20.58
CA GLN A 234 15.60 24.40 -19.88
C GLN A 234 14.18 24.02 -19.45
N ASP A 235 13.39 23.40 -20.34
CA ASP A 235 12.04 22.93 -19.99
C ASP A 235 12.09 21.83 -18.92
N LEU A 236 13.02 20.87 -19.05
CA LEU A 236 13.20 19.81 -18.05
C LEU A 236 13.65 20.38 -16.70
N GLU A 237 14.60 21.31 -16.67
CA GLU A 237 15.06 21.94 -15.44
C GLU A 237 13.91 22.69 -14.75
N GLY A 238 13.08 23.43 -15.51
CA GLY A 238 11.89 24.09 -14.97
C GLY A 238 10.92 23.11 -14.30
N ARG A 239 10.59 22.01 -14.99
CA ARG A 239 9.72 20.94 -14.44
C ARG A 239 10.32 20.28 -13.21
N LEU A 240 11.60 19.92 -13.26
CA LEU A 240 12.31 19.28 -12.14
C LEU A 240 12.40 20.22 -10.95
N GLY A 241 12.63 21.52 -11.18
CA GLY A 241 12.68 22.53 -10.12
C GLY A 241 11.39 22.61 -9.30
N VAL A 242 10.23 22.52 -9.95
CA VAL A 242 8.92 22.47 -9.27
C VAL A 242 8.79 21.21 -8.41
N LEU A 243 9.11 20.03 -8.97
CA LEU A 243 9.03 18.76 -8.23
C LEU A 243 10.00 18.71 -7.05
N ILE A 244 11.21 19.24 -7.22
CA ILE A 244 12.21 19.35 -6.16
C ILE A 244 11.73 20.31 -5.07
N ALA A 245 11.16 21.46 -5.45
CA ALA A 245 10.61 22.41 -4.50
C ALA A 245 9.49 21.77 -3.65
N LEU A 246 8.63 20.95 -4.25
CA LEU A 246 7.59 20.18 -3.55
C LEU A 246 8.11 19.01 -2.68
N GLY A 247 9.43 18.91 -2.48
CA GLY A 247 10.05 17.89 -1.64
C GLY A 247 10.15 16.51 -2.29
N LEU A 248 9.98 16.39 -3.61
CA LEU A 248 10.03 15.10 -4.34
C LEU A 248 11.43 14.79 -4.91
N SER A 249 12.46 15.45 -4.39
CA SER A 249 13.83 15.42 -4.92
C SER A 249 14.47 14.01 -4.92
N TYR A 250 14.01 13.13 -4.04
CA TYR A 250 14.50 11.77 -3.85
C TYR A 250 13.83 10.74 -4.77
N LEU A 251 12.72 11.09 -5.44
CA LEU A 251 12.06 10.18 -6.37
C LEU A 251 12.93 9.97 -7.61
N SER A 252 12.86 8.78 -8.20
CA SER A 252 13.39 8.52 -9.53
C SER A 252 12.25 8.45 -10.54
N LEU A 253 12.55 8.65 -11.83
CA LEU A 253 11.56 8.56 -12.89
C LEU A 253 11.06 7.12 -13.12
N GLU A 254 11.85 6.12 -12.71
CA GLU A 254 11.47 4.69 -12.80
C GLU A 254 10.59 4.23 -11.62
N ARG A 255 10.45 5.04 -10.55
CA ARG A 255 9.65 4.65 -9.38
C ARG A 255 8.19 4.41 -9.78
N SER A 256 7.68 3.23 -9.40
CA SER A 256 6.34 2.78 -9.78
C SER A 256 5.25 3.53 -9.02
N THR A 257 4.20 3.98 -9.71
CA THR A 257 3.10 4.76 -9.12
C THR A 257 2.42 4.08 -7.92
N PRO A 258 2.11 2.76 -7.95
CA PRO A 258 1.56 2.04 -6.78
C PRO A 258 2.46 2.05 -5.54
N THR A 259 3.76 2.31 -5.70
CA THR A 259 4.72 2.38 -4.58
C THR A 259 4.89 3.79 -4.02
N LEU A 260 4.18 4.77 -4.57
CA LEU A 260 4.11 6.13 -4.04
C LEU A 260 3.06 6.18 -2.94
N SER A 261 3.38 6.88 -1.86
CA SER A 261 2.39 7.32 -0.88
C SER A 261 1.35 8.24 -1.56
N PRO A 262 0.12 8.32 -1.01
CA PRO A 262 -0.90 9.25 -1.49
C PRO A 262 -0.38 10.70 -1.61
N GLY A 263 0.35 11.18 -0.59
CA GLY A 263 0.94 12.52 -0.58
C GLY A 263 2.06 12.73 -1.60
N GLU A 264 2.88 11.72 -1.91
CA GLU A 264 3.86 11.80 -3.01
C GLU A 264 3.14 11.90 -4.37
N LEU A 265 2.12 11.05 -4.60
CA LEU A 265 1.36 11.03 -5.85
C LEU A 265 0.61 12.35 -6.07
N GLN A 266 0.01 12.90 -5.02
CA GLN A 266 -0.71 14.16 -5.08
C GLN A 266 0.22 15.33 -5.40
N ARG A 267 1.38 15.43 -4.72
CA ARG A 267 2.39 16.45 -5.02
C ARG A 267 2.96 16.30 -6.43
N LEU A 268 3.14 15.06 -6.91
CA LEU A 268 3.57 14.82 -8.29
C LEU A 268 2.55 15.32 -9.31
N ARG A 269 1.26 15.08 -9.05
CA ARG A 269 0.15 15.63 -9.85
C ARG A 269 0.16 17.15 -9.81
N LEU A 270 0.28 17.75 -8.62
CA LEU A 270 0.31 19.20 -8.43
C LEU A 270 1.48 19.83 -9.20
N GLY A 271 2.69 19.29 -9.06
CA GLY A 271 3.87 19.79 -9.78
C GLY A 271 3.73 19.70 -11.30
N THR A 272 3.03 18.68 -11.79
CA THR A 272 2.69 18.57 -13.22
C THR A 272 1.73 19.69 -13.66
N GLN A 273 0.80 20.10 -12.80
CA GLN A 273 -0.15 21.18 -13.09
C GLN A 273 0.46 22.57 -13.00
N VAL A 274 1.38 22.81 -12.06
CA VAL A 274 2.06 24.11 -11.93
C VAL A 274 2.78 24.51 -13.23
N HIS A 275 3.28 23.54 -13.99
CA HIS A 275 3.98 23.76 -15.26
C HIS A 275 3.14 23.46 -16.51
N SER A 276 1.83 23.17 -16.38
CA SER A 276 0.95 22.87 -17.53
C SER A 276 0.45 24.11 -18.27
N ASN A 277 0.73 25.33 -17.76
CA ASN A 277 0.31 26.62 -18.31
C ASN A 277 -1.21 26.73 -18.55
N LEU A 278 -2.01 26.02 -17.76
CA LEU A 278 -3.47 26.16 -17.79
C LEU A 278 -3.89 27.49 -17.14
N PHE A 279 -4.93 28.11 -17.71
CA PHE A 279 -5.50 29.39 -17.28
C PHE A 279 -7.02 29.28 -17.22
N GLY A 280 -7.65 29.93 -16.24
CA GLY A 280 -9.11 29.95 -16.09
C GLY A 280 -9.71 28.62 -15.64
N VAL A 281 -8.93 27.79 -14.93
CA VAL A 281 -9.35 26.49 -14.41
C VAL A 281 -9.66 26.60 -12.91
N VAL A 282 -10.64 25.82 -12.44
CA VAL A 282 -10.89 25.58 -11.02
C VAL A 282 -10.23 24.27 -10.63
N TYR A 283 -9.17 24.33 -9.82
CA TYR A 283 -8.54 23.17 -9.22
C TYR A 283 -9.28 22.79 -7.94
N VAL A 284 -9.78 21.56 -7.89
CA VAL A 284 -10.34 20.96 -6.67
C VAL A 284 -9.30 20.02 -6.09
N LEU A 285 -8.83 20.32 -4.89
CA LEU A 285 -7.77 19.59 -4.20
C LEU A 285 -8.33 19.04 -2.88
N ASP A 286 -8.11 17.75 -2.66
CA ASP A 286 -8.56 17.04 -1.46
C ASP A 286 -7.34 16.77 -0.58
N GLU A 287 -7.21 17.50 0.53
CA GLU A 287 -6.16 17.40 1.55
C GLU A 287 -4.71 17.34 1.01
N PRO A 288 -4.25 18.32 0.22
CA PRO A 288 -2.90 18.29 -0.36
C PRO A 288 -1.74 18.32 0.65
N SER A 289 -1.98 18.74 1.89
CA SER A 289 -1.00 18.71 2.98
C SER A 289 -0.97 17.40 3.78
N ALA A 290 -1.88 16.46 3.49
CA ALA A 290 -1.99 15.20 4.21
C ALA A 290 -0.65 14.44 4.27
N GLY A 291 -0.20 14.13 5.49
CA GLY A 291 1.07 13.42 5.73
C GLY A 291 2.33 14.23 5.42
N LEU A 292 2.23 15.55 5.22
CA LEU A 292 3.40 16.40 5.01
C LEU A 292 4.01 16.84 6.33
N HIS A 293 5.33 16.83 6.36
CA HIS A 293 6.07 17.53 7.40
C HIS A 293 5.84 19.04 7.26
N PRO A 294 5.73 19.82 8.35
CA PRO A 294 5.48 21.27 8.27
C PRO A 294 6.42 22.05 7.32
N ALA A 295 7.69 21.65 7.26
CA ALA A 295 8.65 22.22 6.30
C ALA A 295 8.29 21.95 4.82
N ASP A 296 7.65 20.82 4.53
CA ASP A 296 7.15 20.49 3.18
C ASP A 296 5.83 21.23 2.89
N THR A 297 5.02 21.53 3.91
CA THR A 297 3.79 22.33 3.79
C THR A 297 4.07 23.75 3.27
N GLU A 298 5.15 24.39 3.72
CA GLU A 298 5.56 25.71 3.19
C GLU A 298 5.81 25.68 1.67
N ALA A 299 6.42 24.60 1.18
CA ALA A 299 6.65 24.41 -0.24
C ALA A 299 5.35 24.16 -1.03
N LEU A 300 4.41 23.41 -0.44
CA LEU A 300 3.08 23.23 -1.00
C LEU A 300 2.37 24.57 -1.15
N LEU A 301 2.34 25.40 -0.12
CA LEU A 301 1.69 26.73 -0.16
C LEU A 301 2.26 27.59 -1.29
N THR A 302 3.59 27.58 -1.46
CA THR A 302 4.25 28.29 -2.57
C THR A 302 3.77 27.79 -3.95
N ALA A 303 3.54 26.49 -4.11
CA ALA A 303 3.02 25.93 -5.36
C ALA A 303 1.54 26.29 -5.60
N LEU A 304 0.72 26.31 -4.55
CA LEU A 304 -0.67 26.75 -4.62
C LEU A 304 -0.77 28.23 -5.02
N ASP A 305 0.08 29.08 -4.43
CA ASP A 305 0.16 30.51 -4.80
C ASP A 305 0.55 30.71 -6.25
N ARG A 306 1.48 29.89 -6.78
CA ARG A 306 1.85 29.92 -8.20
C ARG A 306 0.66 29.58 -9.09
N LEU A 307 -0.06 28.49 -8.79
CA LEU A 307 -1.26 28.11 -9.55
C LEU A 307 -2.31 29.23 -9.54
N LYS A 308 -2.55 29.85 -8.37
CA LYS A 308 -3.46 30.98 -8.20
C LYS A 308 -3.02 32.17 -9.05
N SER A 309 -1.75 32.56 -8.94
CA SER A 309 -1.17 33.72 -9.66
C SER A 309 -1.18 33.55 -11.19
N SER A 310 -1.17 32.32 -11.69
CA SER A 310 -1.32 31.99 -13.11
C SER A 310 -2.75 32.18 -13.65
N GLY A 311 -3.68 32.72 -12.84
CA GLY A 311 -5.04 33.03 -13.26
C GLY A 311 -6.03 31.88 -13.07
N ASN A 312 -5.78 31.01 -12.09
CA ASN A 312 -6.66 29.89 -11.75
C ASN A 312 -7.32 30.09 -10.38
N SER A 313 -8.43 29.38 -10.15
CA SER A 313 -9.08 29.30 -8.84
C SER A 313 -8.74 27.97 -8.17
N LEU A 314 -8.59 27.98 -6.85
CA LEU A 314 -8.30 26.79 -6.07
C LEU A 314 -9.40 26.60 -5.01
N PHE A 315 -10.02 25.42 -5.00
CA PHE A 315 -10.91 24.96 -3.95
C PHE A 315 -10.23 23.80 -3.24
N VAL A 316 -9.84 24.00 -1.99
CA VAL A 316 -9.01 23.05 -1.24
C VAL A 316 -9.76 22.61 0.01
N VAL A 317 -9.97 21.30 0.15
CA VAL A 317 -10.44 20.69 1.39
C VAL A 317 -9.22 20.43 2.26
N GLU A 318 -9.17 21.01 3.46
CA GLU A 318 -7.98 20.95 4.33
C GLU A 318 -8.32 20.87 5.80
N HIS A 319 -7.38 20.29 6.55
CA HIS A 319 -7.42 20.17 8.00
C HIS A 319 -6.16 20.74 8.66
N ASP A 320 -5.11 21.02 7.88
CA ASP A 320 -3.91 21.67 8.37
C ASP A 320 -4.16 23.16 8.66
N LEU A 321 -3.85 23.57 9.88
CA LEU A 321 -4.14 24.92 10.36
C LEU A 321 -3.27 25.98 9.68
N ASP A 322 -2.04 25.64 9.28
CA ASP A 322 -1.16 26.59 8.60
C ASP A 322 -1.64 26.84 7.17
N VAL A 323 -2.16 25.80 6.50
CA VAL A 323 -2.83 25.96 5.20
C VAL A 323 -4.11 26.78 5.32
N ILE A 324 -4.93 26.51 6.33
CA ILE A 324 -6.17 27.28 6.58
C ILE A 324 -5.85 28.76 6.88
N ARG A 325 -4.79 29.05 7.65
CA ARG A 325 -4.34 30.42 7.91
C ARG A 325 -3.87 31.15 6.66
N HIS A 326 -3.30 30.44 5.69
CA HIS A 326 -2.83 31.00 4.42
C HIS A 326 -3.97 31.27 3.41
N ALA A 327 -5.15 30.71 3.63
CA ALA A 327 -6.26 30.82 2.68
C ALA A 327 -6.79 32.26 2.54
N ASP A 328 -7.15 32.66 1.32
CA ASP A 328 -7.82 33.95 1.09
C ASP A 328 -9.28 33.94 1.60
N TRP A 329 -9.89 32.75 1.60
CA TRP A 329 -11.29 32.49 1.94
C TRP A 329 -11.43 31.11 2.56
N ILE A 330 -12.21 30.98 3.64
CA ILE A 330 -12.54 29.71 4.29
C ILE A 330 -14.05 29.45 4.21
N VAL A 331 -14.42 28.20 3.98
CA VAL A 331 -15.79 27.69 4.13
C VAL A 331 -15.78 26.65 5.24
N ASP A 332 -16.38 26.96 6.39
CA ASP A 332 -16.46 26.05 7.54
C ASP A 332 -17.80 25.30 7.51
N VAL A 333 -17.74 23.97 7.52
CA VAL A 333 -18.89 23.07 7.43
C VAL A 333 -19.04 22.30 8.73
N GLY A 334 -20.24 22.27 9.31
CA GLY A 334 -20.47 21.64 10.61
C GLY A 334 -21.92 21.75 11.07
N PRO A 335 -22.19 21.75 12.39
CA PRO A 335 -21.24 21.76 13.52
C PRO A 335 -20.55 20.42 13.83
N ASP A 336 -21.09 19.30 13.37
CA ASP A 336 -20.52 17.96 13.60
C ASP A 336 -20.50 17.15 12.28
N ALA A 337 -20.22 15.84 12.36
CA ALA A 337 -20.17 14.95 11.20
C ALA A 337 -21.52 14.25 10.91
N GLY A 338 -21.69 13.78 9.68
CA GLY A 338 -22.86 12.99 9.27
C GLY A 338 -24.18 13.77 9.34
N GLU A 339 -25.21 13.15 9.92
CA GLU A 339 -26.56 13.71 9.99
C GLU A 339 -26.67 14.95 10.90
N HIS A 340 -25.64 15.23 11.71
CA HIS A 340 -25.52 16.42 12.55
C HIS A 340 -24.62 17.52 11.94
N GLY A 341 -24.20 17.34 10.69
CA GLY A 341 -23.36 18.27 9.94
C GLY A 341 -24.00 18.75 8.64
N GLY A 342 -23.16 19.16 7.70
CA GLY A 342 -23.58 19.56 6.36
C GLY A 342 -24.13 20.98 6.26
N GLU A 343 -24.07 21.77 7.34
CA GLU A 343 -24.42 23.18 7.33
C GLU A 343 -23.18 24.04 7.12
N VAL A 344 -23.28 25.08 6.28
CA VAL A 344 -22.22 26.09 6.15
C VAL A 344 -22.33 27.04 7.34
N LEU A 345 -21.41 26.88 8.30
CA LEU A 345 -21.34 27.73 9.50
C LEU A 345 -20.77 29.10 9.19
N TYR A 346 -19.82 29.16 8.25
CA TYR A 346 -19.12 30.38 7.86
C TYR A 346 -18.59 30.29 6.44
N SER A 347 -18.59 31.42 5.74
CA SER A 347 -17.97 31.58 4.42
C SER A 347 -17.45 33.01 4.30
N GLY A 348 -16.13 33.19 4.32
CA GLY A 348 -15.50 34.50 4.29
C GLY A 348 -13.99 34.45 4.52
N PRO A 349 -13.32 35.61 4.64
CA PRO A 349 -11.90 35.66 5.00
C PRO A 349 -11.63 34.99 6.37
N PRO A 350 -10.49 34.30 6.57
CA PRO A 350 -10.25 33.49 7.78
C PRO A 350 -10.53 34.21 9.11
N GLY A 351 -10.13 35.49 9.24
CA GLY A 351 -10.32 36.26 10.47
C GLY A 351 -11.79 36.39 10.93
N GLY A 352 -12.78 36.28 10.05
CA GLY A 352 -14.19 36.35 10.45
C GLY A 352 -14.69 35.08 11.17
N LEU A 353 -13.99 33.95 11.04
CA LEU A 353 -14.34 32.70 11.72
C LEU A 353 -14.22 32.81 13.26
N GLU A 354 -13.42 33.75 13.76
CA GLU A 354 -13.24 33.99 15.20
C GLU A 354 -14.57 34.27 15.94
N GLN A 355 -15.57 34.80 15.24
CA GLN A 355 -16.87 35.14 15.82
C GLN A 355 -17.86 33.96 15.81
N VAL A 356 -17.53 32.85 15.16
CA VAL A 356 -18.45 31.74 14.87
C VAL A 356 -18.36 30.68 15.97
N LYS A 357 -19.18 30.84 17.02
CA LYS A 357 -19.12 29.98 18.23
C LYS A 357 -19.36 28.50 17.96
N GLY A 358 -20.16 28.16 16.94
CA GLY A 358 -20.47 26.78 16.56
C GLY A 358 -19.34 26.06 15.80
N SER A 359 -18.32 26.79 15.35
CA SER A 359 -17.19 26.21 14.60
C SER A 359 -16.31 25.36 15.51
N ARG A 360 -16.07 24.11 15.09
CA ARG A 360 -15.08 23.22 15.72
C ARG A 360 -13.65 23.59 15.33
N THR A 361 -13.48 24.27 14.20
CA THR A 361 -12.19 24.74 13.67
C THR A 361 -11.68 25.96 14.46
N ARG A 362 -12.58 26.88 14.83
CA ARG A 362 -12.26 28.15 15.50
C ARG A 362 -11.32 28.02 16.72
N PRO A 363 -11.56 27.13 17.71
CA PRO A 363 -10.68 27.03 18.88
C PRO A 363 -9.25 26.65 18.55
N PHE A 364 -9.02 25.92 17.46
CA PHE A 364 -7.70 25.48 17.03
C PHE A 364 -7.00 26.54 16.17
N LEU A 365 -7.77 27.32 15.41
CA LEU A 365 -7.23 28.37 14.55
C LEU A 365 -6.78 29.60 15.34
N PHE A 366 -7.55 30.00 16.36
CA PHE A 366 -7.37 31.24 17.13
C PHE A 366 -7.08 31.07 18.62
N GLY A 367 -7.29 29.87 19.18
CA GLY A 367 -7.06 29.65 20.61
C GLY A 367 -5.57 29.49 20.93
N ASP A 368 -5.17 29.93 22.13
CA ASP A 368 -3.89 29.55 22.72
C ASP A 368 -3.96 28.05 23.05
N GLN A 369 -3.34 27.23 22.21
CA GLN A 369 -3.20 25.81 22.46
C GLN A 369 -2.10 25.58 23.49
N ALA A 370 -2.41 25.82 24.77
CA ALA A 370 -1.48 25.47 25.84
C ALA A 370 -1.14 23.98 25.72
N ALA A 371 0.16 23.65 25.66
CA ALA A 371 0.60 22.28 25.69
C ALA A 371 0.00 21.60 26.93
N PRO A 372 -0.65 20.43 26.79
CA PRO A 372 -1.29 19.78 27.93
C PRO A 372 -0.24 19.51 29.02
N ASP A 373 -0.52 19.97 30.24
CA ASP A 373 0.33 19.76 31.41
C ASP A 373 0.30 18.27 31.78
N ARG A 374 1.23 17.51 31.19
CA ARG A 374 1.36 16.08 31.45
C ARG A 374 2.81 15.72 31.72
N ALA A 375 3.02 15.05 32.86
CA ALA A 375 4.31 14.45 33.17
C ALA A 375 4.62 13.34 32.15
N ALA A 376 5.74 13.48 31.44
CA ALA A 376 6.23 12.46 30.52
C ALA A 376 6.44 11.13 31.26
N ARG A 377 5.93 10.04 30.68
CA ARG A 377 6.11 8.68 31.23
C ARG A 377 7.59 8.30 31.13
N ARG A 378 8.09 7.55 32.12
CA ARG A 378 9.47 7.03 32.08
C ARG A 378 9.51 5.70 31.31
N PRO A 379 10.43 5.52 30.35
CA PRO A 379 10.62 4.24 29.67
C PRO A 379 10.82 3.08 30.64
N ALA A 380 10.08 1.99 30.45
CA ALA A 380 10.19 0.80 31.28
C ALA A 380 11.39 -0.08 30.88
N SER A 381 11.74 -0.06 29.59
CA SER A 381 12.89 -0.72 28.98
C SER A 381 13.12 -0.16 27.56
N TRP A 382 14.06 -0.72 26.81
CA TRP A 382 14.40 -0.27 25.46
C TRP A 382 14.42 -1.46 24.49
N LEU A 383 13.82 -1.29 23.31
CA LEU A 383 13.98 -2.16 22.17
C LEU A 383 15.09 -1.59 21.28
N ARG A 384 16.20 -2.32 21.15
CA ARG A 384 17.36 -1.87 20.39
C ARG A 384 17.48 -2.65 19.08
N LEU A 385 17.59 -1.92 17.99
CA LEU A 385 17.92 -2.45 16.67
C LEU A 385 19.35 -2.02 16.32
N ALA A 386 20.09 -2.92 15.69
CA ALA A 386 21.43 -2.64 15.19
C ALA A 386 21.55 -2.99 13.70
N GLU A 387 22.43 -2.27 13.01
CA GLU A 387 22.79 -2.51 11.60
C GLU A 387 21.56 -2.53 10.66
N VAL A 388 20.55 -1.70 10.95
CA VAL A 388 19.30 -1.68 10.16
C VAL A 388 19.59 -1.11 8.77
N THR A 389 19.33 -1.94 7.75
CA THR A 389 19.54 -1.58 6.34
C THR A 389 18.27 -1.85 5.54
N ARG A 390 17.71 -0.78 4.97
CA ARG A 390 16.54 -0.85 4.07
C ARG A 390 16.37 0.47 3.31
N ASN A 391 16.21 0.43 1.99
CA ASN A 391 16.09 1.63 1.15
C ASN A 391 17.28 2.60 1.39
N ASN A 392 17.01 3.77 1.97
CA ASN A 392 18.04 4.77 2.31
C ASN A 392 18.57 4.66 3.75
N LEU A 393 18.16 3.63 4.51
CA LEU A 393 18.77 3.28 5.79
C LEU A 393 19.99 2.41 5.53
N HIS A 394 21.13 2.79 6.11
CA HIS A 394 22.41 2.11 5.95
C HIS A 394 23.04 1.90 7.33
N ASP A 395 23.07 0.65 7.78
CA ASP A 395 23.66 0.21 9.05
C ASP A 395 23.22 1.07 10.25
N LEU A 396 21.93 1.40 10.30
CA LEU A 396 21.39 2.31 11.32
C LEU A 396 21.19 1.57 12.66
N ASP A 397 21.81 2.10 13.71
CA ASP A 397 21.52 1.72 15.10
C ASP A 397 20.47 2.65 15.70
N VAL A 398 19.43 2.10 16.31
CA VAL A 398 18.34 2.88 16.91
C VAL A 398 17.71 2.16 18.10
N ALA A 399 17.25 2.92 19.09
CA ALA A 399 16.58 2.39 20.26
C ALA A 399 15.20 3.03 20.43
N PHE A 400 14.18 2.20 20.63
CA PHE A 400 12.81 2.62 20.90
C PHE A 400 12.49 2.36 22.39
N PRO A 401 12.02 3.35 23.14
CA PRO A 401 11.61 3.13 24.52
C PRO A 401 10.30 2.32 24.56
N LEU A 402 10.20 1.40 25.52
CA LEU A 402 9.04 0.55 25.74
C LEU A 402 8.20 1.04 26.92
N GLY A 403 6.89 0.81 26.84
CA GLY A 403 5.90 1.22 27.85
C GLY A 403 5.54 2.71 27.82
N VAL A 404 5.83 3.39 26.70
CA VAL A 404 5.59 4.83 26.51
C VAL A 404 5.03 5.13 25.12
N PHE A 405 4.56 6.36 24.91
CA PHE A 405 4.14 6.86 23.61
C PHE A 405 5.30 7.51 22.85
N THR A 406 5.78 6.87 21.78
CA THR A 406 6.90 7.36 20.95
C THR A 406 6.40 7.84 19.60
N THR A 407 6.84 9.02 19.18
CA THR A 407 6.64 9.52 17.82
C THR A 407 7.95 9.48 17.02
N VAL A 408 7.88 8.95 15.80
CA VAL A 408 8.93 9.02 14.80
C VAL A 408 8.54 10.06 13.75
N THR A 409 9.35 11.10 13.62
CA THR A 409 9.05 12.28 12.79
C THR A 409 10.24 12.64 11.88
N GLY A 410 10.08 13.68 11.08
CA GLY A 410 11.05 14.16 10.09
C GLY A 410 10.46 14.36 8.69
N VAL A 411 11.23 14.93 7.78
CA VAL A 411 10.77 15.34 6.43
C VAL A 411 10.30 14.17 5.54
N SER A 412 9.47 14.45 4.53
CA SER A 412 9.02 13.43 3.56
C SER A 412 10.22 12.73 2.91
N GLY A 413 10.21 11.39 2.84
CA GLY A 413 11.31 10.62 2.25
C GLY A 413 12.58 10.52 3.11
N SER A 414 12.56 10.95 4.37
CA SER A 414 13.72 10.82 5.27
C SER A 414 14.03 9.38 5.68
N GLY A 415 13.10 8.43 5.53
CA GLY A 415 13.29 7.02 5.90
C GLY A 415 12.41 6.52 7.05
N LYS A 416 11.49 7.34 7.58
CA LYS A 416 10.56 6.97 8.67
C LYS A 416 9.80 5.68 8.41
N SER A 417 9.08 5.58 7.29
CA SER A 417 8.31 4.38 6.94
C SER A 417 9.22 3.17 6.66
N SER A 418 10.45 3.39 6.16
CA SER A 418 11.45 2.32 6.00
C SER A 418 11.91 1.78 7.34
N LEU A 419 12.03 2.64 8.35
CA LEU A 419 12.46 2.29 9.69
C LEU A 419 11.32 1.62 10.49
N VAL A 420 10.15 2.26 10.54
CA VAL A 420 9.07 1.88 11.46
C VAL A 420 8.09 0.90 10.82
N SER A 421 7.47 1.27 9.70
CA SER A 421 6.43 0.47 9.04
C SER A 421 6.97 -0.77 8.33
N GLN A 422 8.28 -0.82 8.13
CA GLN A 422 8.99 -1.81 7.32
C GLN A 422 10.02 -2.58 8.16
N ALA A 423 11.18 -2.00 8.47
CA ALA A 423 12.27 -2.73 9.16
C ALA A 423 11.88 -3.19 10.58
N LEU A 424 11.34 -2.29 11.42
CA LEU A 424 10.91 -2.64 12.77
C LEU A 424 9.80 -3.72 12.77
N VAL A 425 8.81 -3.58 11.90
CA VAL A 425 7.73 -4.58 11.74
C VAL A 425 8.29 -5.94 11.33
N GLU A 426 9.16 -6.00 10.32
CA GLU A 426 9.75 -7.25 9.82
C GLU A 426 10.65 -7.94 10.85
N LEU A 427 11.53 -7.17 11.52
CA LEU A 427 12.42 -7.72 12.53
C LEU A 427 11.63 -8.25 13.75
N VAL A 428 10.61 -7.52 14.23
CA VAL A 428 9.82 -7.93 15.39
C VAL A 428 8.90 -9.10 15.06
N ALA A 429 8.21 -9.07 13.91
CA ALA A 429 7.35 -10.19 13.50
C ALA A 429 8.14 -11.48 13.29
N GLY A 430 9.30 -11.39 12.64
CA GLY A 430 10.22 -12.51 12.46
C GLY A 430 10.69 -13.09 13.79
N HIS A 431 11.00 -12.23 14.78
CA HIS A 431 11.37 -12.68 16.13
C HIS A 431 10.23 -13.37 16.87
N LEU A 432 8.98 -12.91 16.69
CA LEU A 432 7.79 -13.53 17.29
C LEU A 432 7.35 -14.83 16.58
N GLY A 433 8.05 -15.24 15.51
CA GLY A 433 7.67 -16.41 14.71
C GLY A 433 6.37 -16.21 13.94
N HIS A 434 5.98 -14.96 13.67
CA HIS A 434 4.83 -14.63 12.87
C HIS A 434 5.26 -14.36 11.43
N ASP A 435 4.71 -15.14 10.49
CA ASP A 435 4.76 -14.75 9.09
C ASP A 435 3.98 -13.44 8.94
N ILE A 436 4.64 -12.40 8.44
CA ILE A 436 3.94 -11.20 8.01
C ILE A 436 3.10 -11.63 6.82
N PRO A 437 1.75 -11.53 6.88
CA PRO A 437 0.93 -11.89 5.75
C PRO A 437 1.43 -11.13 4.52
N ALA A 438 1.86 -11.85 3.48
CA ALA A 438 2.03 -11.27 2.17
C ALA A 438 0.68 -10.62 1.83
N GLU A 439 0.68 -9.30 1.75
CA GLU A 439 -0.53 -8.51 1.63
C GLU A 439 -1.37 -9.06 0.47
N GLU A 440 -2.67 -9.28 0.72
CA GLU A 440 -3.67 -9.73 -0.25
C GLU A 440 -3.86 -8.68 -1.37
N GLU A 441 -2.82 -8.44 -2.16
CA GLU A 441 -2.90 -7.64 -3.36
C GLU A 441 -3.22 -8.61 -4.50
N GLU A 442 -4.51 -8.69 -4.84
CA GLU A 442 -4.92 -9.36 -6.06
C GLU A 442 -4.18 -8.76 -7.26
N GLY A 443 -3.23 -9.53 -7.83
CA GLY A 443 -2.68 -9.28 -9.16
C GLY A 443 -1.28 -8.66 -9.25
N GLU A 444 -0.67 -8.17 -8.16
CA GLU A 444 0.54 -7.35 -8.25
C GLU A 444 1.82 -7.97 -7.64
N GLU A 445 1.75 -9.12 -6.97
CA GLU A 445 2.93 -9.78 -6.35
C GLU A 445 4.10 -10.02 -7.33
N LEU A 446 3.78 -10.29 -8.60
CA LEU A 446 4.77 -10.53 -9.66
C LEU A 446 5.40 -9.24 -10.21
N GLU A 447 4.69 -8.11 -10.11
CA GLU A 447 5.12 -6.79 -10.58
C GLU A 447 5.89 -6.00 -9.52
N ARG A 448 5.78 -6.39 -8.23
CA ARG A 448 6.60 -5.80 -7.19
C ARG A 448 8.08 -6.01 -7.54
N GLY A 449 8.82 -4.91 -7.59
CA GLY A 449 10.28 -4.91 -7.56
C GLY A 449 10.79 -5.89 -6.50
N SER A 450 12.02 -6.39 -6.63
CA SER A 450 12.63 -7.19 -5.57
C SER A 450 12.69 -6.26 -4.37
N ALA A 451 11.78 -6.44 -3.42
CA ALA A 451 11.80 -5.66 -2.20
C ALA A 451 13.19 -5.85 -1.61
N THR A 452 13.90 -4.75 -1.36
CA THR A 452 15.22 -4.81 -0.73
C THR A 452 15.03 -5.56 0.59
N GLU A 453 15.71 -6.69 0.75
CA GLU A 453 15.64 -7.47 1.99
C GLU A 453 16.02 -6.57 3.16
N VAL A 454 15.30 -6.70 4.27
CA VAL A 454 15.64 -5.98 5.49
C VAL A 454 16.90 -6.59 6.08
N GLY A 455 17.95 -5.78 6.15
CA GLY A 455 19.12 -6.04 6.97
C GLY A 455 18.92 -5.51 8.39
N GLY A 456 19.68 -6.08 9.32
CA GLY A 456 19.72 -5.68 10.73
C GLY A 456 19.25 -6.76 11.68
N ARG A 457 19.41 -6.50 12.99
CA ARG A 457 19.01 -7.43 14.04
C ARG A 457 18.48 -6.70 15.26
N ILE A 458 17.60 -7.37 16.00
CA ILE A 458 17.22 -6.94 17.34
C ILE A 458 18.31 -7.38 18.32
N VAL A 459 18.88 -6.45 19.07
CA VAL A 459 19.97 -6.73 20.02
C VAL A 459 19.50 -6.81 21.47
N GLU A 460 18.42 -6.12 21.83
CA GLU A 460 17.89 -6.06 23.19
C GLU A 460 16.39 -5.71 23.19
N GLY A 461 15.64 -6.15 24.21
CA GLY A 461 14.32 -5.59 24.54
C GLY A 461 13.09 -6.43 24.17
N MET A 462 13.27 -7.57 23.49
CA MET A 462 12.14 -8.44 23.09
C MET A 462 11.44 -9.14 24.25
N ASP A 463 12.07 -9.27 25.42
CA ASP A 463 11.48 -9.94 26.60
C ASP A 463 10.16 -9.31 27.06
N ARG A 464 9.91 -8.05 26.69
CA ARG A 464 8.70 -7.28 27.02
C ARG A 464 7.79 -7.00 25.83
N VAL A 465 7.98 -7.71 24.72
CA VAL A 465 7.12 -7.62 23.53
C VAL A 465 6.57 -9.00 23.24
N ARG A 466 5.28 -9.20 23.53
CA ARG A 466 4.59 -10.49 23.32
C ARG A 466 3.75 -10.52 22.05
N ARG A 467 3.39 -9.35 21.55
CA ARG A 467 2.49 -9.20 20.41
C ARG A 467 2.82 -7.92 19.65
N LEU A 468 2.80 -8.01 18.33
CA LEU A 468 2.90 -6.87 17.43
C LEU A 468 1.51 -6.59 16.82
N VAL A 469 1.12 -5.32 16.79
CA VAL A 469 -0.08 -4.84 16.11
C VAL A 469 0.31 -3.69 15.19
N ARG A 470 0.04 -3.83 13.89
CA ARG A 470 0.27 -2.80 12.88
C ARG A 470 -1.07 -2.21 12.42
N VAL A 471 -1.18 -0.89 12.42
CA VAL A 471 -2.34 -0.15 11.94
C VAL A 471 -1.92 0.82 10.84
N ASP A 472 -2.18 0.46 9.58
CA ASP A 472 -1.87 1.29 8.41
C ASP A 472 -3.13 1.91 7.76
N GLN A 473 -2.90 2.84 6.83
CA GLN A 473 -3.95 3.54 6.07
C GLN A 473 -4.54 2.73 4.92
N LYS A 474 -4.16 1.46 4.74
CA LYS A 474 -4.71 0.65 3.64
C LYS A 474 -6.22 0.50 3.81
N PRO A 475 -7.03 0.48 2.73
CA PRO A 475 -8.46 0.24 2.85
C PRO A 475 -8.75 -1.06 3.61
N ILE A 476 -9.80 -1.08 4.44
CA ILE A 476 -10.24 -2.31 5.11
C ILE A 476 -10.79 -3.37 4.14
N GLY A 477 -11.06 -2.96 2.89
CA GLY A 477 -11.37 -3.82 1.76
C GLY A 477 -11.45 -3.00 0.48
N ARG A 478 -11.18 -3.65 -0.67
CA ARG A 478 -11.18 -2.99 -1.99
C ARG A 478 -12.49 -3.19 -2.78
N THR A 479 -13.47 -3.88 -2.19
CA THR A 479 -14.78 -4.15 -2.82
C THR A 479 -15.93 -3.73 -1.92
N PRO A 480 -17.11 -3.40 -2.47
CA PRO A 480 -18.30 -3.05 -1.69
C PRO A 480 -18.80 -4.15 -0.75
N ARG A 481 -18.27 -5.37 -0.89
CA ARG A 481 -18.54 -6.52 -0.01
C ARG A 481 -18.04 -6.28 1.41
N SER A 482 -16.89 -5.62 1.55
CA SER A 482 -16.33 -5.30 2.87
C SER A 482 -17.04 -4.07 3.44
N ASN A 483 -17.33 -4.07 4.73
CA ASN A 483 -17.91 -2.95 5.46
C ASN A 483 -17.51 -2.98 6.93
N LEU A 484 -17.79 -1.88 7.65
CA LEU A 484 -17.49 -1.70 9.06
C LEU A 484 -17.99 -2.87 9.94
N ALA A 485 -19.23 -3.32 9.76
CA ALA A 485 -19.81 -4.39 10.57
C ALA A 485 -19.12 -5.75 10.38
N THR A 486 -18.74 -6.08 9.13
CA THR A 486 -18.00 -7.31 8.84
C THR A 486 -16.56 -7.26 9.32
N TYR A 487 -15.88 -6.13 9.12
CA TYR A 487 -14.48 -5.98 9.49
C TYR A 487 -14.25 -6.09 10.99
N THR A 488 -15.11 -5.45 11.77
CA THR A 488 -15.06 -5.48 13.25
C THR A 488 -15.51 -6.81 13.85
N GLY A 489 -16.07 -7.72 13.05
CA GLY A 489 -16.69 -8.97 13.53
C GLY A 489 -18.04 -8.78 14.24
N LEU A 490 -18.48 -7.53 14.47
CA LEU A 490 -19.77 -7.19 15.07
C LEU A 490 -20.94 -7.91 14.38
N PHE A 491 -20.87 -8.04 13.05
CA PHE A 491 -21.97 -8.58 12.26
C PHE A 491 -22.29 -10.05 12.61
N ASP A 492 -21.33 -10.82 13.14
CA ASP A 492 -21.56 -12.19 13.58
C ASP A 492 -22.54 -12.28 14.73
N HIS A 493 -22.49 -11.33 15.66
CA HIS A 493 -23.44 -11.23 16.77
C HIS A 493 -24.82 -10.82 16.25
N VAL A 494 -24.88 -9.83 15.36
CA VAL A 494 -26.15 -9.38 14.74
C VAL A 494 -26.84 -10.53 13.99
N ARG A 495 -26.13 -11.29 13.16
CA ARG A 495 -26.69 -12.44 12.43
C ARG A 495 -27.27 -13.51 13.36
N LYS A 496 -26.61 -13.76 14.50
CA LYS A 496 -27.09 -14.72 15.52
C LYS A 496 -28.40 -14.23 16.18
N LEU A 497 -28.53 -12.93 16.44
CA LEU A 497 -29.78 -12.35 16.97
C LEU A 497 -30.95 -12.56 16.00
N PHE A 498 -30.76 -12.28 14.71
CA PHE A 498 -31.81 -12.51 13.69
C PHE A 498 -32.21 -13.98 13.56
N ALA A 499 -31.23 -14.90 13.57
CA ALA A 499 -31.48 -16.34 13.55
C ALA A 499 -32.23 -16.85 14.80
N SER A 500 -32.12 -16.13 15.93
CA SER A 500 -32.79 -16.48 17.18
C SER A 500 -34.26 -16.07 17.23
N THR A 501 -34.74 -15.23 16.30
CA THR A 501 -36.13 -14.74 16.26
C THR A 501 -37.12 -15.88 16.05
N LYS A 502 -38.35 -15.73 16.58
CA LYS A 502 -39.42 -16.73 16.41
C LYS A 502 -39.72 -17.02 14.93
N ALA A 503 -39.77 -15.98 14.10
CA ALA A 503 -40.02 -16.10 12.67
C ALA A 503 -38.89 -16.83 11.92
N ALA A 504 -37.61 -16.54 12.25
CA ALA A 504 -36.48 -17.26 11.66
C ALA A 504 -36.49 -18.75 12.05
N ARG A 505 -36.73 -19.05 13.33
CA ARG A 505 -36.82 -20.44 13.83
C ARG A 505 -37.94 -21.22 13.17
N ALA A 506 -39.12 -20.62 12.98
CA ALA A 506 -40.25 -21.26 12.30
C ALA A 506 -39.91 -21.66 10.85
N ARG A 507 -39.08 -20.85 10.17
CA ARG A 507 -38.62 -21.08 8.80
C ARG A 507 -37.30 -21.86 8.71
N ARG A 508 -36.75 -22.31 9.85
CA ARG A 508 -35.44 -22.99 9.96
C ARG A 508 -34.28 -22.17 9.37
N TYR A 509 -34.33 -20.86 9.51
CA TYR A 509 -33.25 -19.97 9.08
C TYR A 509 -32.14 -19.92 10.13
N ASP A 510 -30.91 -20.15 9.70
CA ASP A 510 -29.69 -20.03 10.51
C ASP A 510 -29.01 -18.66 10.31
N ALA A 511 -27.94 -18.39 11.06
CA ALA A 511 -27.15 -17.17 10.91
C ALA A 511 -26.56 -17.01 9.48
N GLY A 512 -26.35 -18.13 8.78
CA GLY A 512 -25.89 -18.13 7.39
C GLY A 512 -26.91 -17.53 6.42
N ARG A 513 -28.21 -17.68 6.68
CA ARG A 513 -29.27 -16.99 5.90
C ARG A 513 -29.12 -15.48 5.96
N PHE A 514 -28.69 -14.95 7.09
CA PHE A 514 -28.49 -13.53 7.34
C PHE A 514 -27.10 -13.02 6.90
N SER A 515 -26.30 -13.88 6.27
CA SER A 515 -25.02 -13.50 5.68
C SER A 515 -25.19 -13.08 4.22
N PHE A 516 -24.74 -11.88 3.87
CA PHE A 516 -24.65 -11.49 2.45
C PHE A 516 -23.45 -12.16 1.73
N ASN A 517 -22.51 -12.75 2.46
CA ASN A 517 -21.34 -13.44 1.87
C ASN A 517 -21.63 -14.88 1.40
N VAL A 518 -22.83 -15.43 1.65
CA VAL A 518 -23.18 -16.81 1.26
C VAL A 518 -24.49 -16.84 0.49
N ALA A 519 -24.63 -17.80 -0.44
CA ALA A 519 -25.76 -17.89 -1.36
C ALA A 519 -27.14 -18.12 -0.71
N LYS A 520 -27.23 -18.33 0.61
CA LYS A 520 -28.49 -18.67 1.30
C LYS A 520 -29.54 -17.55 1.24
N GLY A 521 -29.18 -16.34 1.68
CA GLY A 521 -30.12 -15.22 1.81
C GLY A 521 -29.73 -13.95 1.07
N ARG A 522 -28.53 -13.92 0.48
CA ARG A 522 -28.04 -12.79 -0.32
C ARG A 522 -28.85 -12.61 -1.61
N CYS A 523 -28.79 -11.41 -2.17
CA CYS A 523 -29.28 -11.14 -3.52
C CYS A 523 -28.41 -11.90 -4.55
N GLU A 524 -29.02 -12.58 -5.50
CA GLU A 524 -28.33 -13.35 -6.54
C GLU A 524 -27.66 -12.44 -7.58
N THR A 525 -28.28 -11.31 -7.93
CA THR A 525 -27.78 -10.40 -8.99
C THR A 525 -26.44 -9.76 -8.65
N CYS A 526 -26.29 -9.22 -7.44
CA CYS A 526 -25.04 -8.60 -6.99
C CYS A 526 -24.22 -9.51 -6.08
N GLU A 527 -24.61 -10.77 -5.93
CA GLU A 527 -23.99 -11.74 -5.02
C GLU A 527 -23.74 -11.22 -3.59
N GLY A 528 -24.65 -10.38 -3.07
CA GLY A 528 -24.56 -9.79 -1.73
C GLY A 528 -23.70 -8.53 -1.59
N GLU A 529 -23.10 -8.03 -2.67
CA GLU A 529 -22.34 -6.77 -2.63
C GLU A 529 -23.24 -5.55 -2.43
N GLY A 530 -24.47 -5.61 -2.94
CA GLY A 530 -25.43 -4.49 -2.94
C GLY A 530 -25.21 -3.50 -4.08
N PHE A 531 -24.06 -3.56 -4.74
CA PHE A 531 -23.66 -2.69 -5.83
C PHE A 531 -23.25 -3.51 -7.05
N VAL A 532 -23.25 -2.87 -8.22
CA VAL A 532 -22.72 -3.39 -9.48
C VAL A 532 -21.71 -2.40 -10.03
N MET A 533 -20.58 -2.89 -10.54
CA MET A 533 -19.57 -2.05 -11.16
C MET A 533 -20.00 -1.67 -12.58
N VAL A 534 -19.93 -0.38 -12.89
CA VAL A 534 -20.16 0.17 -14.22
C VAL A 534 -18.82 0.64 -14.77
N GLU A 535 -18.34 -0.06 -15.80
CA GLU A 535 -17.11 0.29 -16.49
C GLU A 535 -17.34 1.51 -17.39
N LEU A 536 -16.49 2.52 -17.27
CA LEU A 536 -16.50 3.72 -18.11
C LEU A 536 -15.24 3.70 -18.99
N LEU A 537 -15.39 3.96 -20.29
CA LEU A 537 -14.30 3.81 -21.28
C LEU A 537 -13.07 4.68 -21.02
N PHE A 538 -13.26 5.89 -20.50
CA PHE A 538 -12.18 6.89 -20.33
C PHE A 538 -12.09 7.46 -18.92
N LEU A 539 -13.01 7.07 -18.04
CA LEU A 539 -13.10 7.55 -16.66
C LEU A 539 -12.97 6.35 -15.72
N PRO A 540 -12.55 6.57 -14.46
CA PRO A 540 -12.57 5.52 -13.47
C PRO A 540 -13.97 4.87 -13.38
N SER A 541 -14.01 3.54 -13.33
CA SER A 541 -15.25 2.79 -13.12
C SER A 541 -15.95 3.24 -11.84
N VAL A 542 -17.28 3.23 -11.85
CA VAL A 542 -18.10 3.66 -10.72
C VAL A 542 -19.00 2.52 -10.25
N TYR A 543 -19.31 2.49 -8.95
CA TYR A 543 -20.27 1.55 -8.40
C TYR A 543 -21.66 2.17 -8.36
N ALA A 544 -22.66 1.43 -8.85
CA ALA A 544 -24.06 1.81 -8.78
C ALA A 544 -24.85 0.83 -7.90
N PRO A 545 -25.90 1.28 -7.19
CA PRO A 545 -26.77 0.37 -6.45
C PRO A 545 -27.34 -0.74 -7.35
N CYS A 546 -27.38 -1.97 -6.84
CA CYS A 546 -27.89 -3.12 -7.57
C CYS A 546 -29.35 -2.88 -8.01
N PRO A 547 -29.71 -3.11 -9.28
CA PRO A 547 -31.07 -2.86 -9.78
C PRO A 547 -32.11 -3.80 -9.17
N THR A 548 -31.72 -4.96 -8.63
CA THR A 548 -32.64 -5.97 -8.08
C THR A 548 -32.93 -5.76 -6.60
N CYS A 549 -31.90 -5.47 -5.79
CA CYS A 549 -32.04 -5.34 -4.34
C CYS A 549 -31.92 -3.89 -3.85
N HIS A 550 -31.60 -2.94 -4.75
CA HIS A 550 -31.45 -1.52 -4.44
C HIS A 550 -30.51 -1.25 -3.27
N GLY A 551 -29.35 -1.92 -3.25
CA GLY A 551 -28.36 -1.77 -2.17
C GLY A 551 -28.61 -2.61 -0.92
N THR A 552 -29.76 -3.27 -0.78
CA THR A 552 -30.10 -4.00 0.45
C THR A 552 -29.31 -5.29 0.67
N ARG A 553 -28.64 -5.82 -0.37
CA ARG A 553 -27.78 -7.04 -0.33
C ARG A 553 -28.52 -8.38 -0.16
N TYR A 554 -29.82 -8.40 0.14
CA TYR A 554 -30.58 -9.61 0.48
C TYR A 554 -31.75 -9.86 -0.46
N ASN A 555 -32.23 -11.12 -0.49
CA ASN A 555 -33.49 -11.46 -1.12
C ASN A 555 -34.70 -11.12 -0.22
N ALA A 556 -35.86 -10.91 -0.84
CA ALA A 556 -37.09 -10.49 -0.16
C ALA A 556 -37.48 -11.39 1.03
N LYS A 557 -37.37 -12.72 0.87
CA LYS A 557 -37.71 -13.70 1.93
C LYS A 557 -36.87 -13.53 3.20
N THR A 558 -35.63 -13.05 3.06
CA THR A 558 -34.74 -12.79 4.21
C THR A 558 -35.11 -11.48 4.91
N LEU A 559 -35.52 -10.46 4.14
CA LEU A 559 -35.94 -9.15 4.65
C LEU A 559 -37.29 -9.19 5.38
N GLU A 560 -38.10 -10.24 5.20
CA GLU A 560 -39.32 -10.45 5.98
C GLU A 560 -39.06 -10.72 7.48
N ILE A 561 -37.86 -11.19 7.84
CA ILE A 561 -37.51 -11.43 9.24
C ILE A 561 -37.11 -10.13 9.91
N ARG A 562 -37.80 -9.80 11.00
CA ARG A 562 -37.53 -8.62 11.83
C ARG A 562 -37.00 -9.02 13.20
N TYR A 563 -36.04 -8.25 13.69
CA TYR A 563 -35.62 -8.24 15.09
C TYR A 563 -36.06 -6.90 15.69
N ARG A 564 -36.84 -6.95 16.78
CA ARG A 564 -37.67 -5.82 17.23
C ARG A 564 -38.57 -5.41 16.06
N GLU A 565 -38.36 -4.22 15.49
CA GLU A 565 -39.16 -3.71 14.35
C GLU A 565 -38.38 -3.59 13.03
N ARG A 566 -37.11 -3.99 13.01
CA ARG A 566 -36.20 -3.74 11.88
C ARG A 566 -35.76 -5.02 11.20
N ASN A 567 -35.66 -5.00 9.87
CA ASN A 567 -35.03 -6.06 9.12
C ASN A 567 -33.49 -5.91 9.09
N ILE A 568 -32.78 -6.92 8.61
CA ILE A 568 -31.31 -6.91 8.67
C ILE A 568 -30.66 -5.84 7.78
N ALA A 569 -31.26 -5.50 6.64
CA ALA A 569 -30.74 -4.44 5.77
C ALA A 569 -30.94 -3.06 6.41
N GLU A 570 -32.08 -2.84 7.09
CA GLU A 570 -32.33 -1.61 7.85
C GLU A 570 -31.33 -1.45 9.00
N VAL A 571 -30.99 -2.54 9.71
CA VAL A 571 -29.93 -2.52 10.75
C VAL A 571 -28.57 -2.18 10.14
N LEU A 572 -28.21 -2.77 9.00
CA LEU A 572 -26.98 -2.40 8.27
C LEU A 572 -26.99 -0.95 7.79
N GLY A 573 -28.17 -0.37 7.55
CA GLY A 573 -28.33 1.03 7.17
C GLY A 573 -28.21 2.02 8.34
N MET A 574 -28.18 1.57 9.59
CA MET A 574 -28.05 2.46 10.76
C MET A 574 -26.64 3.03 10.88
N THR A 575 -26.54 4.26 11.38
CA THR A 575 -25.28 4.81 11.88
C THR A 575 -24.80 4.03 13.11
N VAL A 576 -23.51 4.11 13.43
CA VAL A 576 -22.96 3.51 14.65
C VAL A 576 -23.68 4.06 15.89
N ASP A 577 -23.96 5.37 15.94
CA ASP A 577 -24.70 5.99 17.04
C ASP A 577 -26.14 5.47 17.16
N ALA A 578 -26.87 5.35 16.05
CA ALA A 578 -28.22 4.80 16.07
C ALA A 578 -28.23 3.30 16.44
N ALA A 579 -27.25 2.53 15.96
CA ALA A 579 -27.10 1.13 16.33
C ALA A 579 -26.74 0.97 17.82
N TRP A 580 -25.93 1.89 18.36
CA TRP A 580 -25.55 1.94 19.76
C TRP A 580 -26.80 2.05 20.64
N GLU A 581 -27.74 2.94 20.30
CA GLU A 581 -29.03 3.03 21.00
C GLU A 581 -29.92 1.80 20.77
N PHE A 582 -30.01 1.31 19.52
CA PHE A 582 -30.87 0.19 19.15
C PHE A 582 -30.51 -1.13 19.87
N PHE A 583 -29.22 -1.35 20.15
CA PHE A 583 -28.69 -2.55 20.80
C PHE A 583 -28.34 -2.35 22.29
N ALA A 584 -29.03 -1.43 22.98
CA ALA A 584 -28.79 -1.15 24.40
C ALA A 584 -28.79 -2.39 25.31
N ASP A 585 -29.65 -3.38 25.02
CA ASP A 585 -29.80 -4.60 25.83
C ASP A 585 -28.92 -5.78 25.37
N GLU A 586 -27.99 -5.55 24.42
CA GLU A 586 -27.16 -6.59 23.81
C GLU A 586 -25.66 -6.34 24.09
N PRO A 587 -25.12 -6.81 25.24
CA PRO A 587 -23.80 -6.41 25.73
C PRO A 587 -22.64 -6.69 24.77
N HIS A 588 -22.71 -7.79 24.01
CA HIS A 588 -21.68 -8.17 23.05
C HIS A 588 -21.63 -7.21 21.85
N VAL A 589 -22.78 -6.74 21.38
CA VAL A 589 -22.86 -5.75 20.29
C VAL A 589 -22.49 -4.37 20.81
N ARG A 590 -23.00 -4.02 22.01
CA ARG A 590 -22.75 -2.76 22.70
C ARG A 590 -21.27 -2.41 22.77
N ARG A 591 -20.45 -3.36 23.23
CA ARG A 591 -19.02 -3.19 23.45
C ARG A 591 -18.29 -2.78 22.16
N SER A 592 -18.59 -3.42 21.04
CA SER A 592 -17.98 -3.08 19.76
C SER A 592 -18.39 -1.68 19.28
N LEU A 593 -19.66 -1.32 19.48
CA LEU A 593 -20.18 0.01 19.12
C LEU A 593 -19.62 1.11 20.02
N ASP A 594 -19.42 0.88 21.32
CA ASP A 594 -18.78 1.82 22.24
C ASP A 594 -17.39 2.24 21.72
N VAL A 595 -16.58 1.26 21.35
CA VAL A 595 -15.23 1.52 20.85
C VAL A 595 -15.26 2.30 19.54
N LEU A 596 -16.16 1.96 18.62
CA LEU A 596 -16.34 2.68 17.34
C LEU A 596 -16.74 4.14 17.55
N ARG A 597 -17.59 4.43 18.55
CA ARG A 597 -17.94 5.82 18.91
C ARG A 597 -16.76 6.56 19.51
N ASN A 598 -16.02 5.91 20.41
CA ASN A 598 -14.88 6.53 21.08
C ASN A 598 -13.73 6.88 20.12
N VAL A 599 -13.54 6.12 19.04
CA VAL A 599 -12.59 6.48 17.99
C VAL A 599 -13.14 7.53 17.00
N GLY A 600 -14.39 7.97 17.15
CA GLY A 600 -14.95 9.08 16.37
C GLY A 600 -15.65 8.70 15.07
N VAL A 601 -16.02 7.43 14.86
CA VAL A 601 -16.74 6.99 13.64
C VAL A 601 -18.24 6.77 13.85
N GLY A 602 -18.85 7.48 14.81
CA GLY A 602 -20.27 7.36 15.18
C GLY A 602 -21.25 7.60 14.03
N TYR A 603 -20.87 8.46 13.08
CA TYR A 603 -21.68 8.84 11.92
C TYR A 603 -21.71 7.80 10.78
N LEU A 604 -20.75 6.87 10.75
CA LEU A 604 -20.67 5.87 9.67
C LEU A 604 -21.80 4.86 9.78
N ARG A 605 -22.29 4.38 8.63
CA ARG A 605 -23.31 3.31 8.60
C ARG A 605 -22.65 1.94 8.75
N LEU A 606 -23.29 1.03 9.47
CA LEU A 606 -22.76 -0.32 9.73
C LEU A 606 -22.40 -1.10 8.44
N GLY A 607 -23.26 -0.98 7.42
CA GLY A 607 -23.13 -1.62 6.12
C GLY A 607 -22.50 -0.75 5.03
N GLN A 608 -21.95 0.41 5.37
CA GLN A 608 -21.30 1.33 4.42
C GLN A 608 -20.15 0.59 3.70
N PRO A 609 -20.13 0.58 2.35
CA PRO A 609 -19.06 -0.03 1.57
C PRO A 609 -17.68 0.47 1.98
N ALA A 610 -16.71 -0.43 2.11
CA ALA A 610 -15.32 -0.08 2.41
C ALA A 610 -14.69 0.83 1.36
N THR A 611 -15.19 0.78 0.11
CA THR A 611 -14.75 1.64 -1.00
C THR A 611 -15.19 3.09 -0.87
N GLU A 612 -16.16 3.39 0.00
CA GLU A 612 -16.64 4.75 0.27
C GLU A 612 -15.98 5.34 1.53
N LEU A 613 -15.13 4.57 2.23
CA LEU A 613 -14.46 5.04 3.44
C LEU A 613 -13.18 5.78 3.08
N SER A 614 -12.92 6.88 3.80
CA SER A 614 -11.62 7.56 3.73
C SER A 614 -10.50 6.69 4.34
N GLY A 615 -9.25 7.01 4.03
CA GLY A 615 -8.09 6.33 4.64
C GLY A 615 -8.09 6.44 6.17
N GLY A 616 -8.38 7.64 6.70
CA GLY A 616 -8.49 7.89 8.14
C GLY A 616 -9.68 7.15 8.79
N GLU A 617 -10.82 7.05 8.12
CA GLU A 617 -11.95 6.23 8.60
C GLU A 617 -11.60 4.74 8.66
N ALA A 618 -10.98 4.21 7.62
CA ALA A 618 -10.52 2.83 7.57
C ALA A 618 -9.52 2.54 8.72
N GLN A 619 -8.58 3.45 8.95
CA GLN A 619 -7.59 3.33 10.02
C GLN A 619 -8.23 3.35 11.42
N ARG A 620 -9.17 4.27 11.67
CA ARG A 620 -9.92 4.33 12.93
C ARG A 620 -10.74 3.05 13.19
N ILE A 621 -11.32 2.44 12.15
CA ILE A 621 -12.02 1.15 12.25
C ILE A 621 -11.06 0.00 12.61
N LYS A 622 -9.84 -0.01 12.03
CA LYS A 622 -8.79 -0.98 12.39
C LYS A 622 -8.38 -0.84 13.84
N LEU A 623 -8.11 0.39 14.28
CA LEU A 623 -7.77 0.68 15.66
C LEU A 623 -8.91 0.25 16.61
N ALA A 624 -10.16 0.55 16.28
CA ALA A 624 -11.31 0.12 17.06
C ALA A 624 -11.40 -1.41 17.19
N THR A 625 -11.12 -2.14 16.11
CA THR A 625 -11.10 -3.62 16.14
C THR A 625 -10.04 -4.16 17.10
N GLU A 626 -8.89 -3.49 17.20
CA GLU A 626 -7.83 -3.89 18.13
C GLU A 626 -8.12 -3.47 19.58
N LEU A 627 -8.71 -2.29 19.79
CA LEU A 627 -9.17 -1.81 21.09
C LEU A 627 -10.28 -2.69 21.70
N GLN A 628 -11.08 -3.37 20.88
CA GLN A 628 -12.08 -4.33 21.35
C GLN A 628 -11.47 -5.58 21.98
N ARG A 629 -10.23 -5.93 21.64
CA ARG A 629 -9.54 -7.10 22.17
C ARG A 629 -9.03 -6.76 23.57
N MET A 630 -9.33 -7.60 24.56
CA MET A 630 -8.79 -7.43 25.92
C MET A 630 -7.26 -7.52 25.86
N ALA A 631 -6.59 -6.37 25.89
CA ALA A 631 -5.14 -6.32 25.94
C ALA A 631 -4.67 -6.82 27.31
N ARG A 632 -3.84 -7.86 27.30
CA ARG A 632 -2.82 -8.05 28.33
C ARG A 632 -1.68 -7.11 27.91
N GLY A 633 -1.02 -6.42 28.86
CA GLY A 633 0.13 -5.56 28.56
C GLY A 633 1.22 -6.27 27.76
N ASP A 634 2.30 -5.56 27.41
CA ASP A 634 3.40 -6.07 26.56
C ASP A 634 3.04 -6.20 25.06
N THR A 635 2.05 -5.45 24.57
CA THR A 635 1.78 -5.32 23.12
C THR A 635 2.51 -4.10 22.55
N LEU A 636 3.16 -4.27 21.39
CA LEU A 636 3.75 -3.19 20.59
C LEU A 636 2.78 -2.78 19.48
N TYR A 637 2.24 -1.57 19.57
CA TYR A 637 1.40 -0.95 18.54
C TYR A 637 2.26 -0.07 17.64
N ILE A 638 2.19 -0.30 16.33
CA ILE A 638 2.83 0.53 15.30
C ILE A 638 1.74 1.14 14.43
N LEU A 639 1.66 2.46 14.39
CA LEU A 639 0.70 3.19 13.56
C LEU A 639 1.44 4.09 12.56
N ASP A 640 1.00 4.05 11.31
CA ASP A 640 1.56 4.87 10.24
C ASP A 640 0.62 6.06 9.97
N GLU A 641 1.07 7.26 10.32
CA GLU A 641 0.35 8.54 10.14
C GLU A 641 -1.14 8.48 10.53
N PRO A 642 -1.46 8.16 11.79
CA PRO A 642 -2.83 7.96 12.24
C PRO A 642 -3.70 9.22 12.29
N THR A 643 -3.12 10.41 12.15
CA THR A 643 -3.85 11.70 12.09
C THR A 643 -4.11 12.22 10.69
N THR A 644 -3.63 11.55 9.65
CA THR A 644 -3.83 11.99 8.26
C THR A 644 -5.31 12.12 7.93
N GLY A 645 -5.69 13.31 7.44
CA GLY A 645 -7.07 13.65 7.09
C GLY A 645 -8.02 13.77 8.27
N LEU A 646 -7.50 13.97 9.49
CA LEU A 646 -8.34 14.22 10.66
C LEU A 646 -8.36 15.71 11.01
N HIS A 647 -9.57 16.20 11.30
CA HIS A 647 -9.74 17.49 11.94
C HIS A 647 -9.06 17.49 13.33
N ALA A 648 -8.55 18.64 13.76
CA ALA A 648 -7.81 18.81 15.00
C ALA A 648 -8.51 18.24 16.26
N ALA A 649 -9.83 18.42 16.36
CA ALA A 649 -10.62 17.87 17.45
C ALA A 649 -10.66 16.32 17.47
N ASP A 650 -10.59 15.68 16.29
CA ASP A 650 -10.55 14.22 16.18
C ASP A 650 -9.14 13.69 16.48
N VAL A 651 -8.09 14.46 16.15
CA VAL A 651 -6.72 14.15 16.58
C VAL A 651 -6.63 14.06 18.11
N GLU A 652 -7.22 15.01 18.84
CA GLU A 652 -7.22 14.96 20.31
C GLU A 652 -7.93 13.72 20.88
N ARG A 653 -9.07 13.33 20.28
CA ARG A 653 -9.81 12.12 20.67
C ARG A 653 -8.97 10.87 20.42
N LEU A 654 -8.34 10.79 19.26
CA LEU A 654 -7.47 9.67 18.89
C LEU A 654 -6.28 9.53 19.84
N VAL A 655 -5.56 10.63 20.10
CA VAL A 655 -4.41 10.63 21.03
C VAL A 655 -4.84 10.17 22.41
N THR A 656 -6.02 10.57 22.88
CA THR A 656 -6.58 10.09 24.16
C THR A 656 -6.76 8.57 24.18
N GLN A 657 -7.20 7.96 23.07
CA GLN A 657 -7.30 6.49 22.98
C GLN A 657 -5.92 5.81 22.95
N LEU A 658 -4.95 6.41 22.25
CA LEU A 658 -3.56 5.91 22.23
C LEU A 658 -2.92 5.98 23.61
N ASP A 659 -3.19 7.04 24.36
CA ASP A 659 -2.75 7.16 25.75
C ASP A 659 -3.35 6.07 26.64
N GLY A 660 -4.63 5.74 26.46
CA GLY A 660 -5.27 4.63 27.16
C GLY A 660 -4.61 3.27 26.88
N LEU A 661 -4.07 3.06 25.67
CA LEU A 661 -3.28 1.86 25.35
C LEU A 661 -1.96 1.82 26.14
N VAL A 662 -1.27 2.95 26.22
CA VAL A 662 0.00 3.05 26.96
C VAL A 662 -0.23 2.87 28.47
N ASP A 663 -1.29 3.49 29.02
CA ASP A 663 -1.66 3.36 30.43
C ASP A 663 -2.04 1.92 30.80
N ALA A 664 -2.51 1.12 29.84
CA ALA A 664 -2.74 -0.32 29.99
C ALA A 664 -1.45 -1.17 29.95
N GLY A 665 -0.27 -0.56 29.90
CA GLY A 665 1.04 -1.22 29.89
C GLY A 665 1.52 -1.65 28.50
N ASN A 666 1.03 -1.04 27.44
CA ASN A 666 1.48 -1.29 26.07
C ASN A 666 2.51 -0.24 25.61
N THR A 667 3.16 -0.50 24.48
CA THR A 667 4.02 0.48 23.80
C THR A 667 3.32 0.94 22.53
N VAL A 668 3.29 2.25 22.29
CA VAL A 668 2.72 2.85 21.08
C VAL A 668 3.82 3.61 20.36
N ILE A 669 4.11 3.22 19.12
CA ILE A 669 5.03 3.91 18.22
C ILE A 669 4.23 4.41 17.03
N VAL A 670 4.28 5.71 16.77
CA VAL A 670 3.59 6.32 15.63
C VAL A 670 4.59 6.99 14.70
N VAL A 671 4.37 6.88 13.39
CA VAL A 671 4.97 7.79 12.42
C VAL A 671 4.06 8.99 12.31
N GLU A 672 4.54 10.20 12.62
CA GLU A 672 3.70 11.38 12.66
C GLU A 672 4.41 12.66 12.22
N HIS A 673 3.61 13.59 11.71
CA HIS A 673 4.03 14.92 11.26
C HIS A 673 3.23 16.04 11.91
N ASP A 674 2.09 15.74 12.52
CA ASP A 674 1.32 16.71 13.29
C ASP A 674 2.07 17.06 14.59
N MET A 675 2.59 18.30 14.66
CA MET A 675 3.38 18.76 15.80
C MET A 675 2.61 18.74 17.12
N ARG A 676 1.28 18.77 17.10
CA ARG A 676 0.44 18.64 18.31
C ARG A 676 0.55 17.23 18.89
N VAL A 677 0.66 16.21 18.05
CA VAL A 677 0.90 14.83 18.49
C VAL A 677 2.35 14.65 18.93
N VAL A 678 3.30 15.20 18.15
CA VAL A 678 4.73 15.13 18.47
C VAL A 678 5.01 15.78 19.83
N ALA A 679 4.44 16.95 20.10
CA ALA A 679 4.56 17.66 21.37
C ALA A 679 3.97 16.89 22.55
N ARG A 680 2.94 16.06 22.32
CA ARG A 680 2.28 15.22 23.35
C ARG A 680 2.94 13.87 23.58
N SER A 681 3.98 13.53 22.82
CA SER A 681 4.65 12.24 22.92
C SER A 681 5.56 12.18 24.14
N ASP A 682 5.71 10.98 24.72
CA ASP A 682 6.68 10.74 25.81
C ASP A 682 8.12 10.73 25.27
N TRP A 683 8.31 10.34 24.00
CA TRP A 683 9.59 10.31 23.31
C TRP A 683 9.45 10.66 21.83
N VAL A 684 10.45 11.32 21.26
CA VAL A 684 10.49 11.70 19.84
C VAL A 684 11.80 11.20 19.21
N ILE A 685 11.70 10.59 18.03
CA ILE A 685 12.83 10.20 17.18
C ILE A 685 12.70 10.95 15.85
N ASP A 686 13.60 11.91 15.61
CA ASP A 686 13.63 12.69 14.38
C ASP A 686 14.57 12.06 13.35
N VAL A 687 14.03 11.72 12.18
CA VAL A 687 14.76 11.05 11.08
C VAL A 687 15.01 12.06 9.96
N GLY A 688 16.26 12.20 9.54
CA GLY A 688 16.68 13.21 8.57
C GLY A 688 18.20 13.20 8.35
N PRO A 689 18.85 14.35 8.10
CA PRO A 689 18.32 15.74 8.08
C PRO A 689 17.59 16.13 6.79
N GLY A 690 17.64 15.29 5.75
CA GLY A 690 16.93 15.49 4.48
C GLY A 690 16.16 14.25 4.03
N ALA A 691 15.85 14.19 2.73
CA ALA A 691 15.14 13.08 2.10
C ALA A 691 16.08 12.25 1.20
N GLY A 692 15.73 10.99 0.96
CA GLY A 692 16.52 10.09 0.10
C GLY A 692 17.94 9.90 0.62
N GLU A 693 18.94 10.16 -0.23
CA GLU A 693 20.38 10.03 0.10
C GLU A 693 20.84 10.96 1.23
N GLU A 694 20.12 12.06 1.49
CA GLU A 694 20.42 13.00 2.58
C GLU A 694 19.66 12.66 3.88
N GLY A 695 18.84 11.59 3.86
CA GLY A 695 18.10 11.09 5.00
C GLY A 695 18.74 9.86 5.63
N GLY A 696 17.89 9.05 6.26
CA GLY A 696 18.22 7.72 6.77
C GLY A 696 19.00 7.71 8.08
N ARG A 697 19.08 8.85 8.78
CA ARG A 697 19.81 8.98 10.05
C ARG A 697 18.87 9.50 11.14
N VAL A 698 19.12 9.08 12.37
CA VAL A 698 18.50 9.70 13.55
C VAL A 698 19.26 11.00 13.83
N VAL A 699 18.58 12.13 13.69
CA VAL A 699 19.15 13.47 13.88
C VAL A 699 19.03 13.93 15.33
N ALA A 700 17.91 13.58 15.96
CA ALA A 700 17.64 13.82 17.37
C ALA A 700 16.77 12.69 17.92
N SER A 701 16.99 12.34 19.18
CA SER A 701 16.16 11.36 19.90
C SER A 701 16.14 11.75 21.37
N GLY A 702 14.95 11.94 21.93
CA GLY A 702 14.80 12.51 23.27
C GLY A 702 13.36 12.83 23.62
N ALA A 703 13.16 13.48 24.76
CA ALA A 703 11.88 14.11 25.07
C ALA A 703 11.57 15.24 24.05
N PRO A 704 10.29 15.61 23.83
CA PRO A 704 9.93 16.65 22.87
C PRO A 704 10.71 17.96 23.04
N ALA A 705 10.91 18.42 24.29
CA ALA A 705 11.68 19.63 24.59
C ALA A 705 13.18 19.51 24.23
N GLU A 706 13.77 18.32 24.34
CA GLU A 706 15.16 18.06 23.96
C GLU A 706 15.32 18.08 22.43
N VAL A 707 14.36 17.47 21.71
CA VAL A 707 14.34 17.46 20.24
C VAL A 707 14.11 18.87 19.70
N ALA A 708 13.22 19.66 20.32
CA ALA A 708 12.96 21.05 19.97
C ALA A 708 14.20 21.98 20.06
N ALA A 709 15.20 21.60 20.87
CA ALA A 709 16.45 22.33 21.00
C ALA A 709 17.56 21.85 20.05
N SER A 710 17.31 20.84 19.21
CA SER A 710 18.34 20.25 18.34
C SER A 710 18.64 21.11 17.10
N PRO A 711 19.87 21.63 16.93
CA PRO A 711 20.21 22.56 15.84
C PRO A 711 20.27 21.89 14.45
N GLY A 712 20.37 20.57 14.38
CA GLY A 712 20.41 19.81 13.12
C GLY A 712 19.04 19.32 12.64
N SER A 713 18.02 19.40 13.50
CA SER A 713 16.67 18.89 13.23
C SER A 713 15.88 19.89 12.39
N ARG A 714 15.28 19.41 11.29
CA ARG A 714 14.29 20.19 10.52
C ARG A 714 12.98 20.34 11.28
N THR A 715 12.70 19.44 12.20
CA THR A 715 11.49 19.39 13.02
C THR A 715 11.56 20.37 14.19
N ALA A 716 12.76 20.58 14.76
CA ALA A 716 12.97 21.37 15.97
C ALA A 716 12.28 22.74 16.01
N PRO A 717 12.35 23.60 14.97
CA PRO A 717 11.70 24.93 15.01
C PRO A 717 10.18 24.85 15.08
N TYR A 718 9.57 23.83 14.46
CA TYR A 718 8.13 23.63 14.45
C TYR A 718 7.65 23.06 15.78
N LEU A 719 8.41 22.10 16.33
CA LEU A 719 8.13 21.53 17.64
C LEU A 719 8.28 22.57 18.75
N ALA A 720 9.29 23.44 18.67
CA ALA A 720 9.47 24.54 19.62
C ALA A 720 8.26 25.48 19.65
N ARG A 721 7.70 25.84 18.48
CA ARG A 721 6.47 26.66 18.38
C ARG A 721 5.23 25.96 18.94
N SER A 722 5.16 24.64 18.86
CA SER A 722 4.03 23.87 19.40
C SER A 722 4.12 23.62 20.90
N LEU A 723 5.30 23.83 21.51
CA LEU A 723 5.55 23.70 22.95
C LEU A 723 5.47 25.04 23.69
N SER A 724 5.65 26.16 22.97
CA SER A 724 5.49 27.53 23.47
C SER A 724 4.04 27.97 23.43
#